data_AF-A0A0G1V1X2-F1
#
_entry.id   AF-A0A0G1V1X2-F1
#
_cell.length_a   1.000
_cell.length_b   1.000
_cell.length_c   1.000
_cell.angle_alpha   90.00
_cell.angle_beta   90.00
_cell.angle_gamma   90.00
#
_symmetry.space_group_name_H-M   'P 1'
#
loop_
_entity.id
_entity.type
_entity.pdbx_description
1 polymer ?
#
loop_
_entity_poly.entity_id
_entity_poly.type
_entity_poly.pdbx_seq_one_letter_code
_entity_poly.pdbx_strand_id
1 'polypeptide(L)'
;MNKTVFAVLITLTLIASCLFSAQGTSAATSTDPNFKVAFIGDSGAGSNFQSVLNLIKSEGAQLVMHQGDFDYSDGPQKWMDMINATLGPNFPYLGSDGNHDNWDSDGYAAFFKDRLVKMGLPPPAGNLPASYTATYKGLKMVFSKERGDPAFITSALAGDNHVWKVCSWHENQNYMQLGSKGNEQGWPDYETCRQYGSIIATGHEHTYERTKTLLSTQNLTVDTVQHPVVGGVPGNPDSLLVAPGKTFVFVSGNGGNGIRNQDRCLPTTYPYGGGVGCNYIWAKAYTTDQGAKYGSLFITFNVDGNPNKARGYFKNISGETIDQFEVTASSTPISPPPTTPTRTPTPGSSPTPTPIRTPTPTPIRTPTPTPLRTPTPTPAGELPGDANRDGRVDGVDYVVWFNHYGTNVNNGPAGGDFDRSGFVDGVDYVIWFNHYGQTIGPTSTPTISPTPGPSATPTRTPTPPAVTPTRTPTPGPQSPTPTSVPPGQVVPVLPTVETGPAHNSGDTADDSAIWIHPTNLGLSTVIGDDKNGGMMVWNLDGTELQYLDPTKRLNNVDLRYNFPLVGQYTGGTPHSSVTLVGVGYENAGSIAFYKVNPTTRRLEPVGNITLSAGSPYGGCMYHSPVSGKYYYFINWKSGLWQQIEVRDNGSGGVTGSMVRSHDAGGQTEGCVTDDIHKLYYIGEEAAGVWRYGAEPGDGTARVQVDRTGSGGHLTADVEGISLYYKSDGNGYLIVSSQGNSTFSVYERRPAGSTPNTFLGQFRVVANGSIDATSGTDGLDVTNFPLGSAFPQGLLVVHDASNTGASASNHKLVPWQNLATGLRLSTDTSWDPRQIGR
;
A
#
# COMPACT_ATOMS: atom_id res chain seq x y z
N MET A 1 7.90 -20.28 77.87
CA MET A 1 8.64 -20.84 76.72
C MET A 1 7.63 -21.41 75.75
N ASN A 2 7.66 -20.90 74.51
CA ASN A 2 6.98 -21.30 73.27
C ASN A 2 5.49 -21.71 73.27
N LYS A 3 4.67 -20.78 72.76
CA LYS A 3 3.35 -21.02 72.17
C LYS A 3 3.53 -21.35 70.68
N THR A 4 2.92 -22.43 70.20
CA THR A 4 2.67 -22.61 68.76
C THR A 4 1.30 -23.25 68.58
N VAL A 5 0.46 -22.57 67.79
CA VAL A 5 -0.95 -22.84 67.53
C VAL A 5 -1.11 -23.68 66.26
N PHE A 6 -2.15 -24.52 66.27
CA PHE A 6 -2.69 -25.34 65.19
C PHE A 6 -2.77 -24.65 63.82
N ALA A 7 -2.42 -25.38 62.76
CA ALA A 7 -2.92 -25.13 61.41
C ALA A 7 -3.21 -26.47 60.70
N VAL A 8 -4.46 -26.61 60.28
CA VAL A 8 -5.08 -27.76 59.62
C VAL A 8 -4.67 -27.78 58.14
N LEU A 9 -4.23 -28.95 57.65
CA LEU A 9 -3.99 -29.21 56.22
C LEU A 9 -5.32 -29.60 55.55
N ILE A 10 -5.85 -28.74 54.67
CA ILE A 10 -6.87 -29.10 53.68
C ILE A 10 -6.26 -28.86 52.29
N THR A 11 -6.11 -29.94 51.55
CA THR A 11 -5.80 -29.97 50.12
C THR A 11 -6.94 -29.33 49.33
N LEU A 12 -6.66 -28.20 48.65
CA LEU A 12 -7.60 -27.56 47.74
C LEU A 12 -7.34 -28.03 46.30
N THR A 13 -8.22 -28.88 45.78
CA THR A 13 -8.36 -29.14 44.35
C THR A 13 -9.31 -28.08 43.80
N LEU A 14 -8.79 -27.03 43.15
CA LEU A 14 -9.61 -26.02 42.47
C LEU A 14 -9.93 -26.53 41.05
N ILE A 15 -11.06 -27.23 40.93
CA ILE A 15 -11.80 -27.33 39.67
C ILE A 15 -12.63 -26.04 39.58
N ALA A 16 -12.09 -25.03 38.90
CA ALA A 16 -12.89 -23.92 38.42
C ALA A 16 -13.38 -24.27 37.02
N SER A 17 -14.61 -24.79 36.96
CA SER A 17 -15.39 -24.89 35.75
C SER A 17 -15.53 -23.50 35.14
N CYS A 18 -14.76 -23.20 34.09
CA CYS A 18 -15.07 -22.08 33.21
C CYS A 18 -16.35 -22.44 32.44
N LEU A 19 -17.50 -22.13 33.04
CA LEU A 19 -18.70 -21.85 32.30
C LEU A 19 -18.37 -20.66 31.41
N PHE A 20 -18.03 -20.94 30.15
CA PHE A 20 -18.18 -19.97 29.09
C PHE A 20 -19.68 -19.65 29.02
N SER A 21 -20.09 -18.60 29.74
CA SER A 21 -21.28 -17.86 29.38
C SER A 21 -21.03 -17.42 27.95
N ALA A 22 -21.74 -18.01 27.00
CA ALA A 22 -21.87 -17.42 25.67
C ALA A 22 -22.31 -15.97 25.91
N GLN A 23 -21.41 -15.01 25.71
CA GLN A 23 -21.80 -13.62 25.58
C GLN A 23 -22.76 -13.59 24.40
N GLY A 24 -24.06 -13.50 24.70
CA GLY A 24 -25.07 -13.28 23.69
C GLY A 24 -24.63 -12.08 22.88
N THR A 25 -24.48 -12.25 21.57
CA THR A 25 -24.26 -11.15 20.64
C THR A 25 -25.40 -10.16 20.87
N SER A 26 -25.10 -9.02 21.49
CA SER A 26 -26.10 -7.98 21.70
C SER A 26 -26.60 -7.52 20.34
N ALA A 27 -27.93 -7.54 20.13
CA ALA A 27 -28.54 -7.11 18.89
C ALA A 27 -28.08 -5.68 18.54
N ALA A 28 -27.81 -5.42 17.25
CA ALA A 28 -27.32 -4.12 16.82
C ALA A 28 -28.29 -3.00 17.22
N THR A 29 -27.75 -1.90 17.75
CA THR A 29 -28.54 -0.74 18.18
C THR A 29 -28.78 0.18 16.98
N SER A 30 -30.02 0.25 16.50
CA SER A 30 -30.41 1.12 15.38
C SER A 30 -30.59 2.56 15.83
N THR A 31 -30.30 3.49 14.94
CA THR A 31 -30.70 4.90 15.04
C THR A 31 -32.20 5.06 14.81
N ASP A 32 -32.84 6.09 15.36
CA ASP A 32 -34.26 6.40 15.09
C ASP A 32 -34.50 6.62 13.59
N PRO A 33 -35.66 6.21 13.04
CA PRO A 33 -35.99 6.44 11.63
C PRO A 33 -35.91 7.91 11.22
N ASN A 34 -35.27 8.16 10.08
CA ASN A 34 -35.09 9.48 9.48
C ASN A 34 -34.44 10.51 10.40
N PHE A 35 -33.51 10.08 11.27
CA PHE A 35 -32.80 10.99 12.15
C PHE A 35 -31.80 11.86 11.36
N LYS A 36 -32.10 13.16 11.21
CA LYS A 36 -31.29 14.09 10.42
C LYS A 36 -30.30 14.88 11.29
N VAL A 37 -29.02 14.78 10.95
CA VAL A 37 -27.91 15.48 11.62
C VAL A 37 -27.28 16.48 10.65
N ALA A 38 -27.02 17.69 11.14
CA ALA A 38 -26.21 18.70 10.45
C ALA A 38 -24.77 18.70 10.97
N PHE A 39 -23.81 18.81 10.06
CA PHE A 39 -22.38 18.90 10.32
C PHE A 39 -21.86 20.24 9.81
N ILE A 40 -21.08 20.92 10.63
CA ILE A 40 -20.47 22.22 10.37
C ILE A 40 -19.19 22.37 11.21
N GLY A 41 -18.25 23.18 10.77
CA GLY A 41 -17.12 23.67 11.56
C GLY A 41 -16.78 25.09 11.12
N ASP A 42 -15.86 25.75 11.82
CA ASP A 42 -15.25 27.00 11.37
C ASP A 42 -16.31 28.11 11.15
N SER A 43 -17.13 28.36 12.18
CA SER A 43 -18.33 29.19 12.06
C SER A 43 -18.06 30.70 12.20
N GLY A 44 -17.28 31.10 13.20
CA GLY A 44 -17.33 32.46 13.73
C GLY A 44 -18.72 32.82 14.29
N ALA A 45 -18.94 34.07 14.65
CA ALA A 45 -20.24 34.57 15.13
C ALA A 45 -20.76 35.75 14.29
N GLY A 46 -20.59 35.66 12.97
CA GLY A 46 -21.00 36.66 11.97
C GLY A 46 -22.31 36.36 11.24
N SER A 47 -22.68 37.21 10.27
CA SER A 47 -23.89 37.06 9.44
C SER A 47 -23.89 35.81 8.56
N ASN A 48 -22.70 35.32 8.16
CA ASN A 48 -22.55 34.07 7.42
C ASN A 48 -22.99 32.88 8.28
N PHE A 49 -22.49 32.79 9.52
CA PHE A 49 -22.92 31.77 10.47
C PHE A 49 -24.41 31.86 10.77
N GLN A 50 -24.96 33.07 10.94
CA GLN A 50 -26.41 33.25 11.09
C GLN A 50 -27.20 32.66 9.92
N SER A 51 -26.68 32.81 8.70
CA SER A 51 -27.29 32.25 7.49
C SER A 51 -27.19 30.72 7.46
N VAL A 52 -26.07 30.14 7.91
CA VAL A 52 -25.91 28.69 8.07
C VAL A 52 -26.85 28.13 9.14
N LEU A 53 -27.02 28.80 10.30
CA LEU A 53 -28.00 28.41 11.32
C LEU A 53 -29.44 28.44 10.78
N ASN A 54 -29.79 29.46 10.00
CA ASN A 54 -31.10 29.56 9.35
C ASN A 54 -31.30 28.41 8.34
N LEU A 55 -30.27 28.06 7.59
CA LEU A 55 -30.27 26.91 6.68
C LEU A 55 -30.53 25.61 7.47
N ILE A 56 -29.76 25.34 8.53
CA ILE A 56 -29.91 24.17 9.40
C ILE A 56 -31.33 24.05 9.95
N LYS A 57 -31.89 25.17 10.43
CA LYS A 57 -33.29 25.24 10.89
C LYS A 57 -34.27 24.89 9.79
N SER A 58 -34.10 25.47 8.59
CA SER A 58 -35.00 25.28 7.45
C SER A 58 -34.97 23.86 6.89
N GLU A 59 -33.82 23.20 6.94
CA GLU A 59 -33.65 21.81 6.50
C GLU A 59 -34.16 20.80 7.55
N GLY A 60 -34.58 21.28 8.73
CA GLY A 60 -35.19 20.46 9.78
C GLY A 60 -34.20 19.46 10.41
N ALA A 61 -32.93 19.84 10.56
CA ALA A 61 -31.98 19.04 11.31
C ALA A 61 -32.47 18.86 12.76
N GLN A 62 -32.20 17.70 13.34
CA GLN A 62 -32.61 17.32 14.69
C GLN A 62 -31.43 17.34 15.69
N LEU A 63 -30.21 17.44 15.16
CA LEU A 63 -28.96 17.55 15.90
C LEU A 63 -27.95 18.31 15.04
N VAL A 64 -27.10 19.11 15.67
CA VAL A 64 -25.87 19.63 15.07
C VAL A 64 -24.66 19.00 15.75
N MET A 65 -23.69 18.56 14.93
CA MET A 65 -22.33 18.22 15.36
C MET A 65 -21.37 19.27 14.79
N HIS A 66 -20.73 20.06 15.65
CA HIS A 66 -19.81 21.12 15.28
C HIS A 66 -18.33 20.70 15.39
N GLN A 67 -17.57 20.71 14.30
CA GLN A 67 -16.18 20.25 14.24
C GLN A 67 -15.19 21.37 14.62
N GLY A 68 -15.34 21.99 15.80
CA GLY A 68 -14.41 23.01 16.34
C GLY A 68 -14.42 24.36 15.63
N ASP A 69 -13.65 25.29 16.18
CA ASP A 69 -13.52 26.69 15.76
C ASP A 69 -14.88 27.42 15.76
N PHE A 70 -15.36 27.71 16.97
CA PHE A 70 -16.70 28.22 17.22
C PHE A 70 -16.82 29.71 16.87
N ASP A 71 -16.27 30.60 17.69
CA ASP A 71 -16.44 32.04 17.54
C ASP A 71 -15.21 32.74 16.95
N TYR A 72 -14.06 32.08 16.94
CA TYR A 72 -12.72 32.65 16.70
C TYR A 72 -12.36 33.77 17.68
N SER A 73 -12.87 34.97 17.46
CA SER A 73 -12.66 36.13 18.32
C SER A 73 -13.89 37.05 18.34
N ASP A 74 -15.04 36.54 17.85
CA ASP A 74 -16.29 37.30 17.74
C ASP A 74 -17.10 37.32 19.06
N GLY A 75 -16.69 36.56 20.06
CA GLY A 75 -17.28 36.49 21.40
C GLY A 75 -18.00 35.14 21.64
N PRO A 76 -17.50 34.28 22.55
CA PRO A 76 -18.11 32.97 22.83
C PRO A 76 -19.59 33.05 23.22
N GLN A 77 -19.96 34.00 24.08
CA GLN A 77 -21.36 34.19 24.49
C GLN A 77 -22.26 34.58 23.31
N LYS A 78 -21.78 35.44 22.43
CA LYS A 78 -22.51 35.86 21.22
C LYS A 78 -22.79 34.66 20.32
N TRP A 79 -21.80 33.79 20.13
CA TRP A 79 -21.95 32.55 19.37
C TRP A 79 -23.02 31.62 19.97
N MET A 80 -22.98 31.41 21.29
CA MET A 80 -23.98 30.59 22.02
C MET A 80 -25.39 31.20 21.92
N ASP A 81 -25.51 32.52 22.04
CA ASP A 81 -26.78 33.24 21.96
C ASP A 81 -27.39 33.15 20.55
N MET A 82 -26.58 33.21 19.49
CA MET A 82 -27.04 33.02 18.10
C MET A 82 -27.66 31.63 17.90
N ILE A 83 -27.04 30.59 18.44
CA ILE A 83 -27.58 29.22 18.40
C ILE A 83 -28.90 29.16 19.17
N ASN A 84 -28.93 29.66 20.40
CA ASN A 84 -30.13 29.66 21.25
C ASN A 84 -31.29 30.41 20.60
N ALA A 85 -31.03 31.57 20.01
CA ALA A 85 -32.03 32.41 19.36
C ALA A 85 -32.57 31.76 18.08
N THR A 86 -31.70 31.08 17.31
CA THR A 86 -32.09 30.53 16.00
C THR A 86 -32.71 29.14 16.11
N LEU A 87 -32.00 28.20 16.75
CA LEU A 87 -32.40 26.79 16.83
C LEU A 87 -33.23 26.48 18.09
N GLY A 88 -33.11 27.32 19.12
CA GLY A 88 -33.79 27.19 20.39
C GLY A 88 -32.85 26.71 21.52
N PRO A 89 -33.11 27.10 22.77
CA PRO A 89 -32.21 26.84 23.90
C PRO A 89 -32.13 25.38 24.35
N ASN A 90 -32.97 24.50 23.79
CA ASN A 90 -33.01 23.07 24.04
C ASN A 90 -32.67 22.23 22.80
N PHE A 91 -32.28 22.87 21.70
CA PHE A 91 -31.93 22.14 20.48
C PHE A 91 -30.66 21.31 20.70
N PRO A 92 -30.64 20.02 20.31
CA PRO A 92 -29.45 19.18 20.41
C PRO A 92 -28.28 19.75 19.58
N TYR A 93 -27.20 20.15 20.25
CA TYR A 93 -26.04 20.78 19.63
C TYR A 93 -24.79 20.36 20.40
N LEU A 94 -23.88 19.64 19.74
CA LEU A 94 -22.65 19.10 20.32
C LEU A 94 -21.44 19.53 19.48
N GLY A 95 -20.24 19.56 20.05
CA GLY A 95 -19.06 20.04 19.35
C GLY A 95 -17.74 19.42 19.81
N SER A 96 -16.74 19.50 18.93
CA SER A 96 -15.32 19.15 19.19
C SER A 96 -14.55 20.44 19.50
N ASP A 97 -13.49 20.40 20.29
CA ASP A 97 -12.56 21.51 20.45
C ASP A 97 -11.75 21.74 19.17
N GLY A 98 -11.53 23.00 18.82
CA GLY A 98 -10.65 23.44 17.74
C GLY A 98 -9.62 24.46 18.20
N ASN A 99 -8.71 24.84 17.29
CA ASN A 99 -7.43 25.44 17.69
C ASN A 99 -7.60 26.93 18.00
N HIS A 100 -8.79 27.47 17.74
CA HIS A 100 -9.22 28.80 18.18
C HIS A 100 -10.07 28.78 19.46
N ASP A 101 -10.36 27.62 20.04
CA ASP A 101 -11.27 27.49 21.17
C ASP A 101 -10.50 27.32 22.48
N ASN A 102 -10.68 28.24 23.44
CA ASN A 102 -10.25 27.96 24.81
C ASN A 102 -11.36 27.21 25.55
N TRP A 103 -11.42 25.90 25.31
CA TRP A 103 -12.52 24.99 25.70
C TRP A 103 -13.19 25.29 27.06
N ASP A 104 -12.41 25.46 28.12
CA ASP A 104 -12.94 25.77 29.45
C ASP A 104 -13.17 27.27 29.69
N SER A 105 -12.18 28.13 29.38
CA SER A 105 -12.23 29.56 29.75
C SER A 105 -13.25 30.35 28.93
N ASP A 106 -13.53 29.91 27.70
CA ASP A 106 -14.55 30.51 26.83
C ASP A 106 -15.96 29.96 27.14
N GLY A 107 -16.07 28.98 28.04
CA GLY A 107 -17.34 28.42 28.50
C GLY A 107 -17.92 27.31 27.61
N TYR A 108 -17.20 26.87 26.57
CA TYR A 108 -17.67 25.82 25.65
C TYR A 108 -17.92 24.48 26.37
N ALA A 109 -17.01 24.07 27.25
CA ALA A 109 -17.17 22.87 28.07
C ALA A 109 -18.49 22.90 28.87
N ALA A 110 -18.85 24.06 29.43
CA ALA A 110 -20.08 24.24 30.20
C ALA A 110 -21.32 24.25 29.29
N PHE A 111 -21.24 24.90 28.13
CA PHE A 111 -22.31 24.94 27.13
C PHE A 111 -22.65 23.54 26.61
N PHE A 112 -21.66 22.76 26.19
CA PHE A 112 -21.90 21.40 25.69
C PHE A 112 -22.34 20.43 26.78
N LYS A 113 -21.85 20.60 28.02
CA LYS A 113 -22.38 19.88 29.18
C LYS A 113 -23.88 20.16 29.39
N ASP A 114 -24.29 21.43 29.36
CA ASP A 114 -25.69 21.83 29.47
C ASP A 114 -26.54 21.25 28.33
N ARG A 115 -25.99 21.19 27.10
CA ARG A 115 -26.64 20.54 25.96
C ARG A 115 -26.86 19.04 26.18
N LEU A 116 -25.88 18.32 26.70
CA LEU A 116 -26.04 16.90 27.06
C LEU A 116 -27.17 16.71 28.07
N VAL A 117 -27.23 17.55 29.11
CA VAL A 117 -28.31 17.50 30.12
C VAL A 117 -29.67 17.75 29.49
N LYS A 118 -29.80 18.77 28.64
CA LYS A 118 -31.04 19.11 27.93
C LYS A 118 -31.48 18.04 26.93
N MET A 119 -30.54 17.28 26.40
CA MET A 119 -30.80 16.08 25.58
C MET A 119 -31.21 14.86 26.41
N GLY A 120 -31.19 14.96 27.75
CA GLY A 120 -31.49 13.85 28.67
C GLY A 120 -30.33 12.88 28.83
N LEU A 121 -29.10 13.28 28.48
CA LEU A 121 -27.90 12.45 28.56
C LEU A 121 -27.14 12.72 29.88
N PRO A 122 -26.52 11.69 30.48
CA PRO A 122 -25.80 11.85 31.73
C PRO A 122 -24.54 12.70 31.52
N PRO A 123 -24.40 13.85 32.21
CA PRO A 123 -23.18 14.64 32.13
C PRO A 123 -22.05 14.03 32.97
N PRO A 124 -20.78 14.29 32.63
CA PRO A 124 -19.65 13.89 33.48
C PRO A 124 -19.64 14.68 34.80
N ALA A 125 -18.91 14.14 35.79
CA ALA A 125 -18.56 14.90 36.99
C ALA A 125 -17.53 15.99 36.61
N GLY A 126 -17.80 17.26 36.98
CA GLY A 126 -16.96 18.40 36.58
C GLY A 126 -17.33 18.98 35.21
N ASN A 127 -16.40 19.72 34.58
CA ASN A 127 -16.57 20.22 33.21
C ASN A 127 -16.53 19.08 32.18
N LEU A 128 -17.10 19.30 31.00
CA LEU A 128 -17.02 18.32 29.91
C LEU A 128 -15.57 18.27 29.40
N PRO A 129 -14.90 17.12 29.40
CA PRO A 129 -13.58 17.01 28.76
C PRO A 129 -13.69 17.21 27.24
N ALA A 130 -12.60 17.65 26.62
CA ALA A 130 -12.50 17.78 25.16
C ALA A 130 -12.74 16.44 24.43
N SER A 131 -12.20 15.34 24.96
CA SER A 131 -12.55 13.98 24.53
C SER A 131 -13.79 13.48 25.29
N TYR A 132 -14.93 13.27 24.61
CA TYR A 132 -16.16 12.75 25.21
C TYR A 132 -17.01 11.95 24.23
N THR A 133 -18.01 11.22 24.75
CA THR A 133 -18.97 10.49 23.90
C THR A 133 -20.39 10.89 24.21
N ALA A 134 -21.26 10.76 23.22
CA ALA A 134 -22.69 10.89 23.39
C ALA A 134 -23.40 9.84 22.53
N THR A 135 -24.47 9.26 23.05
CA THR A 135 -25.38 8.43 22.26
C THR A 135 -26.75 9.07 22.30
N TYR A 136 -27.28 9.45 21.14
CA TYR A 136 -28.58 10.10 21.05
C TYR A 136 -29.38 9.49 19.92
N LYS A 137 -30.63 9.07 20.21
CA LYS A 137 -31.52 8.41 19.24
C LYS A 137 -30.86 7.26 18.49
N GLY A 138 -30.02 6.48 19.18
CA GLY A 138 -29.29 5.34 18.62
C GLY A 138 -28.13 5.68 17.66
N LEU A 139 -27.70 6.95 17.58
CA LEU A 139 -26.44 7.33 16.94
C LEU A 139 -25.33 7.42 17.99
N LYS A 140 -24.23 6.68 17.80
CA LYS A 140 -23.03 6.79 18.65
C LYS A 140 -22.12 7.89 18.13
N MET A 141 -21.77 8.85 18.98
CA MET A 141 -20.86 9.95 18.65
C MET A 141 -19.65 9.92 19.58
N VAL A 142 -18.47 10.06 19.00
CA VAL A 142 -17.17 10.08 19.68
C VAL A 142 -16.46 11.37 19.28
N PHE A 143 -16.26 12.26 20.24
CA PHE A 143 -15.54 13.51 20.06
C PHE A 143 -14.13 13.31 20.59
N SER A 144 -13.13 13.40 19.71
CA SER A 144 -11.71 13.31 20.05
C SER A 144 -11.14 14.71 20.16
N LYS A 145 -10.31 14.93 21.18
CA LYS A 145 -9.61 16.22 21.36
C LYS A 145 -8.61 16.49 20.24
N GLU A 146 -8.17 17.74 20.16
CA GLU A 146 -7.03 18.13 19.31
C GLU A 146 -5.78 17.28 19.56
N ARG A 147 -4.96 17.09 18.52
CA ARG A 147 -3.73 16.29 18.54
C ARG A 147 -3.90 14.81 18.88
N GLY A 148 -5.12 14.30 18.82
CA GLY A 148 -5.42 12.87 18.84
C GLY A 148 -5.68 12.28 20.21
N ASP A 149 -6.55 11.27 20.24
CA ASP A 149 -6.82 10.44 21.41
C ASP A 149 -7.25 9.01 21.00
N PRO A 150 -6.35 8.24 20.35
CA PRO A 150 -6.74 6.95 19.75
C PRO A 150 -7.09 5.90 20.82
N ALA A 151 -6.51 6.03 22.01
CA ALA A 151 -6.83 5.20 23.17
C ALA A 151 -8.26 5.47 23.67
N PHE A 152 -8.67 6.74 23.73
CA PHE A 152 -10.04 7.11 24.05
C PHE A 152 -11.02 6.58 23.00
N ILE A 153 -10.75 6.77 21.70
CA ILE A 153 -11.58 6.26 20.61
C ILE A 153 -11.75 4.74 20.72
N THR A 154 -10.66 4.02 20.96
CA THR A 154 -10.68 2.57 21.18
C THR A 154 -11.60 2.22 22.35
N SER A 155 -11.44 2.89 23.50
CA SER A 155 -12.28 2.65 24.67
C SER A 155 -13.76 2.95 24.43
N ALA A 156 -14.07 3.92 23.58
CA ALA A 156 -15.42 4.37 23.26
C ALA A 156 -16.16 3.43 22.30
N LEU A 157 -15.43 2.71 21.44
CA LEU A 157 -15.97 1.91 20.34
C LEU A 157 -15.76 0.40 20.49
N ALA A 158 -14.82 -0.04 21.32
CA ALA A 158 -14.61 -1.46 21.60
C ALA A 158 -15.88 -2.09 22.20
N GLY A 159 -16.43 -3.09 21.50
CA GLY A 159 -17.67 -3.75 21.90
C GLY A 159 -18.95 -2.95 21.65
N ASP A 160 -18.87 -1.76 21.06
CA ASP A 160 -20.05 -0.95 20.72
C ASP A 160 -20.79 -1.54 19.51
N ASN A 161 -22.10 -1.74 19.67
CA ASN A 161 -22.95 -2.43 18.70
C ASN A 161 -23.93 -1.49 17.96
N HIS A 162 -23.73 -0.17 18.02
CA HIS A 162 -24.55 0.76 17.23
C HIS A 162 -24.27 0.59 15.75
N VAL A 163 -25.33 0.65 14.93
CA VAL A 163 -25.21 0.56 13.46
C VAL A 163 -24.44 1.77 12.92
N TRP A 164 -24.76 2.96 13.44
CA TRP A 164 -24.13 4.20 13.02
C TRP A 164 -23.28 4.78 14.13
N LYS A 165 -22.03 5.07 13.77
CA LYS A 165 -21.00 5.67 14.63
C LYS A 165 -20.37 6.83 13.87
N VAL A 166 -20.16 7.94 14.56
CA VAL A 166 -19.45 9.11 14.02
C VAL A 166 -18.32 9.48 14.96
N CYS A 167 -17.10 9.48 14.45
CA CYS A 167 -15.97 10.12 15.09
C CYS A 167 -15.86 11.57 14.60
N SER A 168 -15.63 12.51 15.52
CA SER A 168 -15.55 13.94 15.24
C SER A 168 -14.35 14.55 15.95
N TRP A 169 -13.61 15.39 15.24
CA TRP A 169 -12.54 16.25 15.77
C TRP A 169 -12.35 17.45 14.84
N HIS A 170 -11.52 18.41 15.23
CA HIS A 170 -11.29 19.61 14.42
C HIS A 170 -10.15 19.41 13.40
N GLU A 171 -8.93 19.16 13.87
CA GLU A 171 -7.68 19.21 13.09
C GLU A 171 -7.57 18.16 11.96
N ASN A 172 -6.79 18.46 10.91
CA ASN A 172 -6.65 17.59 9.75
C ASN A 172 -5.30 16.84 9.71
N GLN A 173 -5.16 15.98 8.70
CA GLN A 173 -3.87 15.49 8.22
C GLN A 173 -3.58 16.15 6.88
N ASN A 174 -2.46 16.87 6.75
CA ASN A 174 -2.09 17.56 5.50
C ASN A 174 -2.25 16.63 4.30
N TYR A 175 -1.79 15.39 4.42
CA TYR A 175 -1.84 14.40 3.33
C TYR A 175 -3.26 14.01 2.90
N MET A 176 -4.26 14.16 3.77
CA MET A 176 -5.68 13.79 3.57
C MET A 176 -6.61 14.99 3.67
N GLN A 177 -6.29 16.07 2.97
CA GLN A 177 -7.18 17.21 2.78
C GLN A 177 -6.83 17.95 1.47
N LEU A 178 -7.71 18.82 0.97
CA LEU A 178 -7.51 19.52 -0.30
C LEU A 178 -6.71 20.82 -0.20
N GLY A 179 -6.60 21.44 0.97
CA GLY A 179 -5.88 22.69 1.20
C GLY A 179 -4.47 22.49 1.76
N SER A 180 -4.12 23.25 2.80
CA SER A 180 -2.74 23.41 3.27
C SER A 180 -2.53 23.17 4.76
N LYS A 181 -3.55 22.74 5.52
CA LYS A 181 -3.43 22.52 6.98
C LYS A 181 -2.45 21.42 7.33
N GLY A 182 -1.87 21.48 8.54
CA GLY A 182 -0.75 20.63 8.97
C GLY A 182 -1.14 19.16 9.23
N ASN A 183 -0.17 18.36 9.65
CA ASN A 183 -0.42 17.02 10.18
C ASN A 183 -0.67 17.13 11.69
N GLU A 184 -1.90 17.42 12.09
CA GLU A 184 -2.18 17.93 13.44
C GLU A 184 -2.93 16.91 14.33
N GLN A 185 -3.98 16.24 13.83
CA GLN A 185 -4.74 15.28 14.65
C GLN A 185 -4.00 13.95 14.94
N GLY A 186 -3.21 13.45 14.00
CA GLY A 186 -2.60 12.10 14.02
C GLY A 186 -3.38 11.00 13.26
N TRP A 187 -2.68 10.22 12.42
CA TRP A 187 -3.26 9.06 11.71
C TRP A 187 -3.91 7.98 12.58
N PRO A 188 -3.40 7.69 13.81
CA PRO A 188 -4.03 6.70 14.67
C PRO A 188 -5.52 6.92 14.92
N ASP A 189 -6.00 8.17 15.04
CA ASP A 189 -7.43 8.47 15.23
C ASP A 189 -8.26 8.07 14.00
N TYR A 190 -7.80 8.49 12.81
CA TYR A 190 -8.44 8.14 11.53
C TYR A 190 -8.53 6.63 11.35
N GLU A 191 -7.42 5.92 11.54
CA GLU A 191 -7.35 4.47 11.36
C GLU A 191 -8.16 3.72 12.42
N THR A 192 -8.15 4.16 13.68
CA THR A 192 -8.94 3.54 14.75
C THR A 192 -10.44 3.67 14.45
N CYS A 193 -10.91 4.86 14.06
CA CYS A 193 -12.30 5.07 13.68
C CYS A 193 -12.72 4.24 12.46
N ARG A 194 -11.87 4.13 11.44
CA ARG A 194 -12.10 3.25 10.29
C ARG A 194 -12.21 1.77 10.72
N GLN A 195 -11.32 1.29 11.58
CA GLN A 195 -11.34 -0.10 12.04
C GLN A 195 -12.67 -0.47 12.71
N TYR A 196 -13.28 0.46 13.44
CA TYR A 196 -14.59 0.26 14.08
C TYR A 196 -15.80 0.59 13.20
N GLY A 197 -15.60 0.98 11.94
CA GLY A 197 -16.67 1.32 11.01
C GLY A 197 -17.41 2.58 11.41
N SER A 198 -16.69 3.61 11.84
CA SER A 198 -17.25 4.94 12.13
C SER A 198 -17.07 5.88 10.95
N ILE A 199 -18.07 6.71 10.64
CA ILE A 199 -17.92 7.88 9.77
C ILE A 199 -16.97 8.86 10.45
N ILE A 200 -16.11 9.52 9.69
CA ILE A 200 -15.14 10.48 10.23
C ILE A 200 -15.50 11.90 9.75
N ALA A 201 -15.72 12.80 10.71
CA ALA A 201 -16.13 14.18 10.51
C ALA A 201 -15.04 15.15 11.00
N THR A 202 -14.56 16.04 10.13
CA THR A 202 -13.53 17.04 10.48
C THR A 202 -13.91 18.46 10.06
N GLY A 203 -13.17 19.45 10.58
CA GLY A 203 -13.27 20.86 10.21
C GLY A 203 -11.89 21.39 9.82
N HIS A 204 -11.51 22.57 10.34
CA HIS A 204 -10.16 23.16 10.31
C HIS A 204 -9.67 23.63 8.93
N GLU A 205 -9.80 22.82 7.89
CA GLU A 205 -9.68 23.29 6.51
C GLU A 205 -11.02 23.89 6.08
N HIS A 206 -10.97 25.11 5.53
CA HIS A 206 -12.18 25.91 5.27
C HIS A 206 -12.79 25.54 3.92
N THR A 207 -13.04 24.25 3.75
CA THR A 207 -13.55 23.61 2.53
C THR A 207 -14.67 22.64 2.89
N TYR A 208 -15.42 22.25 1.85
CA TYR A 208 -16.25 21.09 1.90
C TYR A 208 -15.67 20.06 0.95
N GLU A 209 -15.38 18.90 1.48
CA GLU A 209 -14.84 17.79 0.72
C GLU A 209 -15.23 16.48 1.37
N ARG A 210 -15.39 15.46 0.52
CA ARG A 210 -15.81 14.14 0.95
C ARG A 210 -15.08 13.09 0.14
N THR A 211 -14.58 12.09 0.83
CA THR A 211 -13.94 10.93 0.21
C THR A 211 -14.96 9.89 -0.27
N LYS A 212 -14.50 9.00 -1.14
CA LYS A 212 -15.09 7.69 -1.42
C LYS A 212 -14.89 6.79 -0.19
N THR A 213 -15.44 5.58 -0.25
CA THR A 213 -15.18 4.55 0.75
C THR A 213 -13.70 4.16 0.71
N LEU A 214 -13.05 4.16 1.86
CA LEU A 214 -11.64 3.89 2.05
C LEU A 214 -11.41 2.63 2.88
N LEU A 215 -10.44 1.84 2.44
CA LEU A 215 -9.86 0.70 3.18
C LEU A 215 -8.68 1.12 4.06
N SER A 216 -8.07 2.28 3.76
CA SER A 216 -7.11 2.95 4.64
C SER A 216 -7.21 4.46 4.44
N THR A 217 -7.30 5.17 5.55
CA THR A 217 -7.23 6.63 5.60
C THR A 217 -5.79 7.12 5.48
N GLN A 218 -4.83 6.47 6.15
CA GLN A 218 -3.41 6.84 6.13
C GLN A 218 -2.77 6.65 4.76
N ASN A 219 -3.10 5.56 4.08
CA ASN A 219 -2.57 5.23 2.76
C ASN A 219 -3.48 5.68 1.62
N LEU A 220 -4.60 6.36 1.93
CA LEU A 220 -5.55 6.88 0.95
C LEU A 220 -6.02 5.80 -0.04
N THR A 221 -6.38 4.63 0.49
CA THR A 221 -6.75 3.44 -0.30
C THR A 221 -8.25 3.39 -0.50
N VAL A 222 -8.72 3.55 -1.74
CA VAL A 222 -10.15 3.43 -2.08
C VAL A 222 -10.57 1.97 -2.08
N ASP A 223 -11.76 1.69 -1.54
CA ASP A 223 -12.43 0.40 -1.70
C ASP A 223 -12.91 0.24 -3.15
N THR A 224 -12.11 -0.42 -3.98
CA THR A 224 -12.40 -0.62 -5.40
C THR A 224 -13.52 -1.61 -5.67
N VAL A 225 -13.96 -2.37 -4.66
CA VAL A 225 -15.18 -3.18 -4.75
C VAL A 225 -16.41 -2.27 -4.69
N GLN A 226 -16.41 -1.31 -3.77
CA GLN A 226 -17.48 -0.31 -3.65
C GLN A 226 -17.41 0.76 -4.76
N HIS A 227 -16.20 1.07 -5.21
CA HIS A 227 -15.89 2.07 -6.24
C HIS A 227 -15.12 1.44 -7.40
N PRO A 228 -15.79 0.65 -8.28
CA PRO A 228 -15.14 -0.01 -9.41
C PRO A 228 -14.29 0.96 -10.23
N VAL A 229 -13.06 0.56 -10.54
CA VAL A 229 -12.11 1.40 -11.26
C VAL A 229 -12.40 1.33 -12.76
N VAL A 230 -12.70 2.48 -13.36
CA VAL A 230 -12.92 2.63 -14.80
C VAL A 230 -11.93 3.65 -15.33
N GLY A 231 -11.08 3.26 -16.28
CA GLY A 231 -10.07 4.16 -16.84
C GLY A 231 -9.04 4.66 -15.81
N GLY A 232 -8.76 3.87 -14.76
CA GLY A 232 -7.81 4.24 -13.69
C GLY A 232 -8.39 5.14 -12.60
N VAL A 233 -9.67 5.53 -12.71
CA VAL A 233 -10.37 6.35 -11.71
C VAL A 233 -11.42 5.50 -11.00
N PRO A 234 -11.41 5.42 -9.66
CA PRO A 234 -12.49 4.79 -8.91
C PRO A 234 -13.83 5.51 -9.20
N GLY A 235 -14.84 4.76 -9.64
CA GLY A 235 -16.15 5.28 -9.98
C GLY A 235 -17.10 5.38 -8.79
N ASN A 236 -18.40 5.50 -9.07
CA ASN A 236 -19.49 5.44 -8.09
C ASN A 236 -19.32 6.40 -6.88
N PRO A 237 -19.09 7.71 -7.09
CA PRO A 237 -18.74 8.64 -6.00
C PRO A 237 -19.84 8.84 -4.95
N ASP A 238 -21.09 8.52 -5.29
CA ASP A 238 -22.28 8.84 -4.49
C ASP A 238 -22.83 7.63 -3.72
N SER A 239 -22.14 6.48 -3.76
CA SER A 239 -22.53 5.28 -3.02
C SER A 239 -21.40 4.86 -2.09
N LEU A 240 -21.61 5.02 -0.79
CA LEU A 240 -20.61 4.78 0.25
C LEU A 240 -20.99 3.55 1.10
N LEU A 241 -19.95 2.90 1.63
CA LEU A 241 -20.08 1.79 2.57
C LEU A 241 -19.30 2.10 3.85
N VAL A 242 -19.97 1.92 4.99
CA VAL A 242 -19.35 1.98 6.32
C VAL A 242 -19.47 0.60 6.97
N ALA A 243 -18.35 0.04 7.36
CA ALA A 243 -18.25 -1.28 7.98
C ALA A 243 -16.94 -1.38 8.78
N PRO A 244 -16.76 -2.33 9.70
CA PRO A 244 -15.45 -2.54 10.32
C PRO A 244 -14.33 -2.65 9.27
N GLY A 245 -13.37 -1.72 9.31
CA GLY A 245 -12.29 -1.59 8.34
C GLY A 245 -12.60 -0.76 7.09
N LYS A 246 -13.80 -0.18 6.97
CA LYS A 246 -14.25 0.65 5.84
C LYS A 246 -14.92 1.93 6.33
N THR A 247 -14.50 3.07 5.82
CA THR A 247 -15.12 4.35 6.18
C THR A 247 -15.04 5.36 5.04
N PHE A 248 -15.70 6.51 5.20
CA PHE A 248 -15.38 7.71 4.45
C PHE A 248 -15.13 8.85 5.45
N VAL A 249 -14.28 9.78 5.02
CA VAL A 249 -13.94 11.03 5.71
C VAL A 249 -14.59 12.20 4.96
N PHE A 250 -15.06 13.19 5.70
CA PHE A 250 -15.42 14.51 5.15
C PHE A 250 -14.87 15.65 6.02
N VAL A 251 -14.57 16.78 5.35
CA VAL A 251 -14.32 18.07 5.99
C VAL A 251 -15.55 18.95 5.74
N SER A 252 -16.02 19.63 6.79
CA SER A 252 -17.19 20.53 6.73
C SER A 252 -16.91 21.93 7.29
N GLY A 253 -15.76 22.53 6.94
CA GLY A 253 -15.29 23.82 7.45
C GLY A 253 -15.85 25.07 6.75
N ASN A 254 -17.02 24.96 6.12
CA ASN A 254 -17.71 26.11 5.50
C ASN A 254 -18.83 26.69 6.38
N GLY A 255 -18.66 26.65 7.71
CA GLY A 255 -19.71 27.03 8.67
C GLY A 255 -19.97 28.53 8.80
N GLY A 256 -19.02 29.39 8.39
CA GLY A 256 -19.26 30.84 8.35
C GLY A 256 -18.03 31.73 8.35
N ASN A 257 -16.84 31.20 8.66
CA ASN A 257 -15.61 31.97 8.71
C ASN A 257 -14.64 31.51 7.60
N GLY A 258 -14.34 32.37 6.63
CA GLY A 258 -13.39 32.06 5.53
C GLY A 258 -13.80 30.89 4.60
N ILE A 259 -13.30 30.89 3.38
CA ILE A 259 -13.37 29.74 2.47
C ILE A 259 -12.03 29.70 1.74
N ARG A 260 -11.41 28.54 1.67
CA ARG A 260 -10.08 28.35 1.05
C ARG A 260 -10.18 27.67 -0.30
N ASN A 261 -9.11 27.78 -1.07
CA ASN A 261 -8.95 27.15 -2.39
C ASN A 261 -8.48 25.69 -2.24
N GLN A 262 -8.49 24.96 -3.34
CA GLN A 262 -7.94 23.61 -3.44
C GLN A 262 -6.45 23.71 -3.80
N ASP A 263 -5.58 23.63 -2.81
CA ASP A 263 -4.13 23.69 -2.99
C ASP A 263 -3.54 22.36 -3.52
N ARG A 264 -4.23 21.25 -3.25
CA ARG A 264 -3.75 19.89 -3.53
C ARG A 264 -4.81 19.04 -4.19
N CYS A 265 -4.39 17.86 -4.65
CA CYS A 265 -5.31 16.87 -5.24
C CYS A 265 -6.06 17.40 -6.47
N LEU A 266 -5.41 18.25 -7.26
CA LEU A 266 -5.92 18.74 -8.55
C LEU A 266 -6.31 17.57 -9.50
N PRO A 267 -7.17 17.79 -10.50
CA PRO A 267 -7.80 19.05 -10.90
C PRO A 267 -8.90 19.56 -9.96
N THR A 268 -9.29 20.83 -10.12
CA THR A 268 -10.43 21.47 -9.43
C THR A 268 -11.79 21.07 -10.01
N THR A 269 -11.80 20.18 -10.99
CA THR A 269 -13.01 19.59 -11.59
C THR A 269 -12.98 18.08 -11.38
N TYR A 270 -14.15 17.45 -11.32
CA TYR A 270 -14.21 16.00 -11.20
C TYR A 270 -13.64 15.33 -12.47
N PRO A 271 -12.83 14.25 -12.36
CA PRO A 271 -12.44 13.54 -11.14
C PRO A 271 -11.37 14.27 -10.31
N TYR A 272 -11.69 14.53 -9.04
CA TYR A 272 -10.78 15.14 -8.08
C TYR A 272 -9.70 14.14 -7.65
N GLY A 273 -8.51 14.63 -7.29
CA GLY A 273 -7.44 13.79 -6.73
C GLY A 273 -6.57 13.06 -7.74
N GLY A 274 -6.46 13.59 -8.97
CA GLY A 274 -5.51 13.11 -9.97
C GLY A 274 -4.07 13.57 -9.74
N GLY A 275 -3.85 14.53 -8.83
CA GLY A 275 -2.55 14.93 -8.35
C GLY A 275 -1.84 13.80 -7.58
N VAL A 276 -0.51 13.84 -7.62
CA VAL A 276 0.37 12.86 -6.99
C VAL A 276 0.00 12.63 -5.52
N GLY A 277 -0.17 11.36 -5.14
CA GLY A 277 -0.46 10.95 -3.77
C GLY A 277 -1.91 11.08 -3.33
N CYS A 278 -2.83 11.57 -4.16
CA CYS A 278 -4.23 11.76 -3.78
C CYS A 278 -5.16 10.60 -4.14
N ASN A 279 -4.68 9.63 -4.95
CA ASN A 279 -5.31 8.35 -5.25
C ASN A 279 -6.79 8.44 -5.67
N TYR A 280 -7.22 9.56 -6.25
CA TYR A 280 -8.62 9.84 -6.57
C TYR A 280 -9.59 9.54 -5.41
N ILE A 281 -9.18 9.73 -4.16
CA ILE A 281 -10.02 9.42 -3.00
C ILE A 281 -11.24 10.34 -2.91
N TRP A 282 -11.16 11.55 -3.46
CA TRP A 282 -12.20 12.54 -3.31
C TRP A 282 -13.40 12.23 -4.20
N ALA A 283 -14.57 12.09 -3.59
CA ALA A 283 -15.85 12.01 -4.28
C ALA A 283 -16.36 13.41 -4.62
N LYS A 284 -16.12 14.38 -3.73
CA LYS A 284 -16.49 15.78 -3.91
C LYS A 284 -15.45 16.75 -3.34
N ALA A 285 -15.26 17.86 -4.05
CA ALA A 285 -14.58 19.06 -3.59
C ALA A 285 -15.46 20.29 -3.83
N TYR A 286 -15.51 21.19 -2.85
CA TYR A 286 -16.18 22.49 -2.93
C TYR A 286 -15.38 23.52 -2.12
N THR A 287 -14.49 24.19 -2.83
CA THR A 287 -13.54 25.20 -2.37
C THR A 287 -13.78 26.50 -3.16
N THR A 288 -13.04 27.58 -2.89
CA THR A 288 -13.16 28.80 -3.71
C THR A 288 -12.93 28.55 -5.20
N ASP A 289 -12.14 27.54 -5.58
CA ASP A 289 -11.90 27.18 -6.98
C ASP A 289 -13.15 26.60 -7.68
N GLN A 290 -14.09 26.05 -6.91
CA GLN A 290 -15.41 25.61 -7.41
C GLN A 290 -16.52 26.64 -7.11
N GLY A 291 -16.17 27.86 -6.70
CA GLY A 291 -17.13 28.91 -6.37
C GLY A 291 -17.85 28.67 -5.04
N ALA A 292 -17.15 28.10 -4.06
CA ALA A 292 -17.77 27.71 -2.80
C ALA A 292 -18.44 28.86 -2.04
N LYS A 293 -19.52 28.50 -1.35
CA LYS A 293 -20.29 29.34 -0.44
C LYS A 293 -20.46 28.59 0.88
N TYR A 294 -20.70 29.33 1.95
CA TYR A 294 -21.00 28.75 3.26
C TYR A 294 -22.20 27.80 3.21
N GLY A 295 -22.24 26.82 4.09
CA GLY A 295 -23.25 25.77 4.06
C GLY A 295 -23.11 24.76 5.18
N SER A 296 -23.85 23.66 5.05
CA SER A 296 -23.78 22.53 5.99
C SER A 296 -23.98 21.22 5.25
N LEU A 297 -23.27 20.19 5.72
CA LEU A 297 -23.54 18.80 5.36
C LEU A 297 -24.68 18.26 6.23
N PHE A 298 -25.66 17.62 5.62
CA PHE A 298 -26.75 16.94 6.30
C PHE A 298 -26.66 15.44 6.02
N ILE A 299 -26.74 14.61 7.06
CA ILE A 299 -26.89 13.15 6.91
C ILE A 299 -28.16 12.72 7.65
N THR A 300 -29.06 12.07 6.94
CA THR A 300 -30.26 11.44 7.50
C THR A 300 -29.99 9.95 7.67
N PHE A 301 -30.04 9.46 8.90
CA PHE A 301 -29.83 8.04 9.23
C PHE A 301 -31.16 7.29 9.30
N ASN A 302 -31.09 5.97 9.14
CA ASN A 302 -32.25 5.08 9.13
C ASN A 302 -33.36 5.57 8.17
N VAL A 303 -32.95 5.83 6.93
CA VAL A 303 -33.81 6.41 5.88
C VAL A 303 -34.94 5.43 5.57
N ASP A 304 -36.17 5.93 5.58
CA ASP A 304 -37.40 5.16 5.32
C ASP A 304 -37.56 3.92 6.21
N GLY A 305 -36.95 3.95 7.41
CA GLY A 305 -36.98 2.83 8.37
C GLY A 305 -36.00 1.69 8.06
N ASN A 306 -35.09 1.86 7.09
CA ASN A 306 -33.98 0.92 6.88
C ASN A 306 -32.79 1.27 7.80
N PRO A 307 -32.52 0.48 8.85
CA PRO A 307 -31.50 0.80 9.85
C PRO A 307 -30.09 0.89 9.27
N ASN A 308 -29.84 0.24 8.12
CA ASN A 308 -28.54 0.20 7.46
C ASN A 308 -28.38 1.24 6.35
N LYS A 309 -29.33 2.16 6.18
CA LYS A 309 -29.30 3.17 5.12
C LYS A 309 -29.27 4.59 5.68
N ALA A 310 -28.37 5.41 5.15
CA ALA A 310 -28.33 6.84 5.38
C ALA A 310 -28.20 7.61 4.06
N ARG A 311 -28.67 8.85 4.02
CA ARG A 311 -28.57 9.75 2.86
C ARG A 311 -27.90 11.05 3.28
N GLY A 312 -26.84 11.41 2.58
CA GLY A 312 -26.10 12.65 2.79
C GLY A 312 -26.32 13.67 1.68
N TYR A 313 -26.27 14.96 2.00
CA TYR A 313 -26.16 16.04 1.03
C TYR A 313 -25.54 17.29 1.65
N PHE A 314 -24.72 18.02 0.89
CA PHE A 314 -24.26 19.36 1.28
C PHE A 314 -25.10 20.41 0.58
N LYS A 315 -25.63 21.37 1.35
CA LYS A 315 -26.39 22.51 0.82
C LYS A 315 -25.75 23.81 1.26
N ASN A 316 -25.63 24.74 0.33
CA ASN A 316 -25.09 26.07 0.61
C ASN A 316 -26.19 27.06 1.04
N ILE A 317 -25.79 28.21 1.57
CA ILE A 317 -26.71 29.27 2.05
C ILE A 317 -27.51 29.96 0.92
N SER A 318 -27.21 29.69 -0.35
CA SER A 318 -28.05 30.09 -1.49
C SER A 318 -29.15 29.08 -1.82
N GLY A 319 -29.23 27.97 -1.07
CA GLY A 319 -30.21 26.90 -1.26
C GLY A 319 -29.79 25.84 -2.30
N GLU A 320 -28.56 25.91 -2.82
CA GLU A 320 -28.06 24.99 -3.83
C GLU A 320 -27.55 23.71 -3.16
N THR A 321 -28.03 22.55 -3.60
CA THR A 321 -27.47 21.24 -3.21
C THR A 321 -26.23 20.98 -4.04
N ILE A 322 -25.07 20.95 -3.39
CA ILE A 322 -23.76 20.85 -4.05
C ILE A 322 -23.30 19.40 -4.19
N ASP A 323 -23.61 18.57 -3.19
CA ASP A 323 -23.30 17.14 -3.15
C ASP A 323 -24.50 16.36 -2.63
N GLN A 324 -24.65 15.12 -3.07
CA GLN A 324 -25.69 14.21 -2.60
C GLN A 324 -25.24 12.77 -2.77
N PHE A 325 -25.38 11.95 -1.73
CA PHE A 325 -24.90 10.57 -1.70
C PHE A 325 -25.74 9.67 -0.78
N GLU A 326 -25.59 8.37 -0.95
CA GLU A 326 -26.19 7.33 -0.12
C GLU A 326 -25.08 6.56 0.61
N VAL A 327 -25.34 6.18 1.86
CA VAL A 327 -24.43 5.40 2.70
C VAL A 327 -25.13 4.13 3.15
N THR A 328 -24.47 2.99 2.98
CA THR A 328 -24.92 1.72 3.54
C THR A 328 -24.01 1.32 4.71
N ALA A 329 -24.59 0.86 5.82
CA ALA A 329 -23.86 0.27 6.94
C ALA A 329 -23.88 -1.26 6.83
N SER A 330 -22.77 -1.92 7.17
CA SER A 330 -22.69 -3.37 7.31
C SER A 330 -21.98 -3.78 8.60
N SER A 331 -22.55 -4.75 9.30
CA SER A 331 -21.96 -5.37 10.49
C SER A 331 -21.01 -6.52 10.15
N THR A 332 -20.89 -6.91 8.88
CA THR A 332 -20.02 -8.01 8.46
C THR A 332 -18.57 -7.54 8.51
N PRO A 333 -17.72 -8.07 9.40
CA PRO A 333 -16.29 -7.82 9.33
C PRO A 333 -15.75 -8.34 8.01
N ILE A 334 -14.72 -7.71 7.46
CA ILE A 334 -13.98 -8.29 6.33
C ILE A 334 -13.51 -9.68 6.80
N SER A 335 -13.93 -10.74 6.11
CA SER A 335 -13.29 -12.04 6.29
C SER A 335 -11.85 -11.87 5.83
N PRO A 336 -10.84 -12.04 6.71
CA PRO A 336 -9.46 -12.05 6.22
C PRO A 336 -9.31 -13.15 5.17
N PRO A 337 -8.36 -13.05 4.23
CA PRO A 337 -7.96 -14.22 3.46
C PRO A 337 -7.69 -15.39 4.43
N PRO A 338 -8.01 -16.64 4.08
CA PRO A 338 -7.98 -17.75 5.03
C PRO A 338 -6.62 -17.81 5.71
N THR A 339 -6.60 -17.58 7.02
CA THR A 339 -5.40 -17.82 7.82
C THR A 339 -5.25 -19.33 7.94
N THR A 340 -4.20 -19.87 7.32
CA THR A 340 -3.76 -21.25 7.57
C THR A 340 -3.48 -21.39 9.08
N PRO A 341 -4.10 -22.35 9.80
CA PRO A 341 -3.89 -22.48 11.23
C PRO A 341 -2.48 -22.98 11.50
N THR A 342 -1.62 -22.10 12.03
CA THR A 342 -0.33 -22.47 12.58
C THR A 342 -0.55 -23.34 13.82
N ARG A 343 -0.12 -24.60 13.76
CA ARG A 343 -0.14 -25.51 14.93
C ARG A 343 0.83 -25.00 15.99
N THR A 344 0.34 -24.83 17.20
CA THR A 344 1.16 -24.68 18.41
C THR A 344 2.00 -25.95 18.64
N PRO A 345 3.34 -25.88 18.73
CA PRO A 345 4.13 -27.04 19.13
C PRO A 345 3.94 -27.31 20.62
N THR A 346 3.47 -28.51 20.96
CA THR A 346 3.56 -29.05 22.32
C THR A 346 4.98 -29.56 22.58
N PRO A 347 5.57 -29.40 23.78
CA PRO A 347 6.92 -29.87 24.06
C PRO A 347 6.98 -31.41 24.05
N GLY A 348 7.61 -31.98 23.02
CA GLY A 348 7.88 -33.41 22.89
C GLY A 348 9.29 -33.75 23.34
N SER A 349 9.42 -34.75 24.21
CA SER A 349 10.68 -35.24 24.78
C SER A 349 11.67 -35.79 23.74
N SER A 350 12.93 -35.47 23.98
CA SER A 350 14.14 -35.94 23.29
C SER A 350 14.22 -37.48 23.17
N PRO A 351 14.61 -38.02 21.99
CA PRO A 351 15.26 -39.32 21.89
C PRO A 351 16.73 -39.21 21.45
N THR A 352 17.56 -39.96 22.16
CA THR A 352 18.99 -40.22 21.95
C THR A 352 19.33 -40.73 20.53
N PRO A 353 20.46 -40.31 19.93
CA PRO A 353 20.82 -40.71 18.57
C PRO A 353 21.32 -42.17 18.49
N THR A 354 20.90 -42.89 17.44
CA THR A 354 21.45 -44.19 17.01
C THR A 354 22.23 -43.99 15.70
N PRO A 355 23.40 -44.62 15.48
CA PRO A 355 24.25 -44.32 14.33
C PRO A 355 23.69 -44.87 13.01
N ILE A 356 23.61 -44.01 12.00
CA ILE A 356 23.20 -44.36 10.62
C ILE A 356 24.40 -44.88 9.83
N ARG A 357 24.25 -46.05 9.20
CA ARG A 357 25.18 -46.62 8.22
C ARG A 357 25.00 -45.93 6.85
N THR A 358 26.11 -45.66 6.20
CA THR A 358 26.24 -45.15 4.82
C THR A 358 25.67 -46.14 3.80
N PRO A 359 24.78 -45.74 2.86
CA PRO A 359 24.47 -46.54 1.68
C PRO A 359 25.36 -46.17 0.48
N THR A 360 25.88 -47.21 -0.16
CA THR A 360 26.62 -47.19 -1.43
C THR A 360 25.67 -46.93 -2.62
N PRO A 361 26.06 -46.14 -3.63
CA PRO A 361 25.19 -45.78 -4.75
C PRO A 361 24.93 -46.96 -5.72
N THR A 362 23.69 -47.07 -6.19
CA THR A 362 23.27 -47.97 -7.28
C THR A 362 23.07 -47.14 -8.57
N PRO A 363 23.47 -47.63 -9.77
CA PRO A 363 23.37 -46.84 -10.99
C PRO A 363 21.91 -46.76 -11.51
N ILE A 364 21.41 -45.53 -11.69
CA ILE A 364 20.10 -45.25 -12.29
C ILE A 364 20.24 -45.17 -13.82
N ARG A 365 19.40 -45.92 -14.54
CA ARG A 365 19.27 -45.84 -16.01
C ARG A 365 18.42 -44.63 -16.41
N THR A 366 18.86 -43.96 -17.47
CA THR A 366 18.20 -42.83 -18.15
C THR A 366 16.86 -43.24 -18.77
N PRO A 367 15.76 -42.50 -18.57
CA PRO A 367 14.53 -42.69 -19.35
C PRO A 367 14.61 -41.95 -20.70
N THR A 368 14.23 -42.65 -21.77
CA THR A 368 14.05 -42.12 -23.12
C THR A 368 12.71 -41.37 -23.23
N PRO A 369 12.64 -40.16 -23.82
CA PRO A 369 11.40 -39.41 -23.95
C PRO A 369 10.41 -40.08 -24.92
N THR A 370 9.15 -40.15 -24.52
CA THR A 370 8.00 -40.62 -25.31
C THR A 370 7.40 -39.44 -26.10
N PRO A 371 6.98 -39.59 -27.36
CA PRO A 371 6.49 -38.48 -28.17
C PRO A 371 5.12 -37.95 -27.71
N LEU A 372 5.00 -36.62 -27.74
CA LEU A 372 3.81 -35.82 -27.43
C LEU A 372 2.65 -36.18 -28.37
N ARG A 373 1.52 -36.64 -27.84
CA ARG A 373 0.28 -36.86 -28.60
C ARG A 373 -0.45 -35.53 -28.81
N THR A 374 -0.87 -35.28 -30.04
CA THR A 374 -1.71 -34.15 -30.45
C THR A 374 -3.12 -34.28 -29.84
N PRO A 375 -3.74 -33.19 -29.33
CA PRO A 375 -5.07 -33.24 -28.71
C PRO A 375 -6.15 -33.65 -29.71
N THR A 376 -7.07 -34.50 -29.26
CA THR A 376 -8.23 -34.97 -30.03
C THR A 376 -9.35 -33.93 -29.93
N PRO A 377 -10.00 -33.53 -31.04
CA PRO A 377 -11.04 -32.49 -31.02
C PRO A 377 -12.30 -32.90 -30.21
N THR A 378 -12.82 -31.98 -29.41
CA THR A 378 -14.03 -32.13 -28.59
C THR A 378 -15.29 -32.32 -29.45
N PRO A 379 -16.18 -33.29 -29.16
CA PRO A 379 -17.44 -33.47 -29.87
C PRO A 379 -18.38 -32.25 -29.79
N ALA A 380 -19.09 -31.95 -30.87
CA ALA A 380 -20.04 -30.84 -30.93
C ALA A 380 -21.20 -31.04 -29.93
N GLY A 381 -21.29 -30.16 -28.93
CA GLY A 381 -22.32 -30.17 -27.88
C GLY A 381 -21.79 -30.18 -26.45
N GLU A 382 -20.48 -30.33 -26.23
CA GLU A 382 -19.84 -30.20 -24.91
C GLU A 382 -19.08 -28.86 -24.80
N LEU A 383 -19.31 -28.11 -23.72
CA LEU A 383 -18.47 -26.97 -23.35
C LEU A 383 -17.18 -27.50 -22.71
N PRO A 384 -15.99 -27.14 -23.21
CA PRO A 384 -14.75 -27.41 -22.48
C PRO A 384 -14.81 -26.74 -21.09
N GLY A 385 -14.44 -27.49 -20.05
CA GLY A 385 -14.54 -27.00 -18.66
C GLY A 385 -15.87 -27.29 -17.95
N ASP A 386 -16.92 -27.74 -18.65
CA ASP A 386 -18.22 -28.10 -18.05
C ASP A 386 -18.21 -29.58 -17.60
N ALA A 387 -17.87 -29.80 -16.33
CA ALA A 387 -17.71 -31.13 -15.76
C ALA A 387 -19.06 -31.75 -15.37
N ASN A 388 -20.01 -30.94 -14.91
CA ASN A 388 -21.32 -31.44 -14.47
C ASN A 388 -22.34 -31.54 -15.63
N ARG A 389 -21.99 -31.00 -16.82
CA ARG A 389 -22.77 -30.96 -18.06
C ARG A 389 -24.09 -30.19 -17.93
N ASP A 390 -24.13 -29.18 -17.07
CA ASP A 390 -25.30 -28.31 -16.91
C ASP A 390 -25.38 -27.20 -17.98
N GLY A 391 -24.40 -27.16 -18.89
CA GLY A 391 -24.31 -26.18 -19.96
C GLY A 391 -23.69 -24.86 -19.52
N ARG A 392 -23.04 -24.82 -18.36
CA ARG A 392 -22.27 -23.68 -17.83
C ARG A 392 -20.90 -24.16 -17.39
N VAL A 393 -19.93 -23.25 -17.40
CA VAL A 393 -18.61 -23.49 -16.81
C VAL A 393 -18.48 -22.57 -15.61
N ASP A 394 -18.68 -23.10 -14.40
CA ASP A 394 -18.73 -22.30 -13.18
C ASP A 394 -18.02 -22.97 -11.98
N GLY A 395 -18.28 -22.45 -10.78
CA GLY A 395 -17.64 -22.94 -9.56
C GLY A 395 -17.98 -24.39 -9.22
N VAL A 396 -19.08 -24.94 -9.76
CA VAL A 396 -19.46 -26.34 -9.54
C VAL A 396 -18.52 -27.27 -10.33
N ASP A 397 -18.11 -26.89 -11.54
CA ASP A 397 -17.16 -27.67 -12.35
C ASP A 397 -15.75 -27.65 -11.77
N TYR A 398 -15.35 -26.51 -11.19
CA TYR A 398 -14.12 -26.40 -10.43
C TYR A 398 -14.06 -27.38 -9.27
N VAL A 399 -15.19 -27.58 -8.57
CA VAL A 399 -15.26 -28.53 -7.45
C VAL A 399 -15.07 -29.96 -7.95
N VAL A 400 -15.57 -30.30 -9.15
CA VAL A 400 -15.34 -31.62 -9.76
C VAL A 400 -13.87 -31.83 -10.08
N TRP A 401 -13.20 -30.85 -10.68
CA TRP A 401 -11.75 -30.89 -10.93
C TRP A 401 -10.94 -30.97 -9.62
N PHE A 402 -11.23 -30.09 -8.66
CA PHE A 402 -10.52 -30.02 -7.38
C PHE A 402 -10.58 -31.34 -6.60
N ASN A 403 -11.72 -32.01 -6.60
CA ASN A 403 -11.90 -33.28 -5.89
C ASN A 403 -11.14 -34.45 -6.53
N HIS A 404 -10.77 -34.35 -7.81
CA HIS A 404 -10.04 -35.40 -8.52
C HIS A 404 -8.60 -35.04 -8.84
N TYR A 405 -8.13 -33.83 -8.47
CA TYR A 405 -6.77 -33.36 -8.73
C TYR A 405 -5.71 -34.34 -8.21
N GLY A 406 -4.77 -34.71 -9.08
CA GLY A 406 -3.71 -35.68 -8.81
C GLY A 406 -4.15 -37.14 -8.86
N THR A 407 -5.35 -37.44 -9.37
CA THR A 407 -5.87 -38.81 -9.49
C THR A 407 -6.10 -39.20 -10.96
N ASN A 408 -6.07 -40.50 -11.23
CA ASN A 408 -6.47 -41.03 -12.54
C ASN A 408 -7.98 -41.18 -12.59
N VAL A 409 -8.60 -40.72 -13.67
CA VAL A 409 -10.05 -40.80 -13.89
C VAL A 409 -10.36 -41.45 -15.23
N ASN A 410 -11.45 -42.22 -15.31
CA ASN A 410 -11.85 -42.93 -16.53
C ASN A 410 -13.07 -42.30 -17.22
N ASN A 411 -13.61 -41.23 -16.66
CA ASN A 411 -14.81 -40.52 -17.13
C ASN A 411 -14.50 -39.16 -17.77
N GLY A 412 -13.22 -38.84 -18.02
CA GLY A 412 -12.79 -37.64 -18.76
C GLY A 412 -13.30 -36.34 -18.12
N PRO A 413 -13.92 -35.42 -18.88
CA PRO A 413 -14.35 -34.11 -18.37
C PRO A 413 -15.28 -34.19 -17.15
N ALA A 414 -16.10 -35.24 -17.06
CA ALA A 414 -17.00 -35.47 -15.93
C ALA A 414 -16.28 -35.86 -14.63
N GLY A 415 -15.00 -36.24 -14.72
CA GLY A 415 -14.09 -36.44 -13.59
C GLY A 415 -13.13 -35.26 -13.40
N GLY A 416 -13.30 -34.16 -14.14
CA GLY A 416 -12.36 -33.03 -14.12
C GLY A 416 -11.16 -33.18 -15.06
N ASP A 417 -11.07 -34.26 -15.86
CA ASP A 417 -10.04 -34.46 -16.89
C ASP A 417 -10.54 -33.89 -18.22
N PHE A 418 -10.39 -32.57 -18.36
CA PHE A 418 -10.89 -31.79 -19.48
C PHE A 418 -10.04 -31.94 -20.75
N ASP A 419 -8.77 -32.35 -20.63
CA ASP A 419 -7.89 -32.64 -21.77
C ASP A 419 -7.93 -34.11 -22.24
N ARG A 420 -8.61 -34.97 -21.47
CA ARG A 420 -8.82 -36.42 -21.70
C ARG A 420 -7.52 -37.22 -21.68
N SER A 421 -6.55 -36.79 -20.89
CA SER A 421 -5.28 -37.50 -20.66
C SER A 421 -5.44 -38.74 -19.78
N GLY A 422 -6.55 -38.86 -19.04
CA GLY A 422 -6.80 -39.88 -18.02
C GLY A 422 -6.28 -39.51 -16.64
N PHE A 423 -5.70 -38.32 -16.46
CA PHE A 423 -5.13 -37.84 -15.20
C PHE A 423 -5.50 -36.38 -14.97
N VAL A 424 -6.08 -36.07 -13.80
CA VAL A 424 -6.56 -34.71 -13.51
C VAL A 424 -5.44 -33.86 -12.93
N ASP A 425 -4.98 -32.86 -13.67
CA ASP A 425 -3.86 -32.00 -13.26
C ASP A 425 -4.04 -30.51 -13.59
N GLY A 426 -2.94 -29.75 -13.61
CA GLY A 426 -2.97 -28.32 -13.86
C GLY A 426 -3.36 -27.94 -15.29
N VAL A 427 -3.25 -28.84 -16.26
CA VAL A 427 -3.69 -28.63 -17.65
C VAL A 427 -5.21 -28.55 -17.71
N ASP A 428 -5.89 -29.41 -16.96
CA ASP A 428 -7.35 -29.41 -16.84
C ASP A 428 -7.87 -28.12 -16.19
N TYR A 429 -7.18 -27.64 -15.15
CA TYR A 429 -7.51 -26.35 -14.52
C TYR A 429 -7.51 -25.20 -15.51
N VAL A 430 -6.50 -25.18 -16.40
CA VAL A 430 -6.37 -24.14 -17.43
C VAL A 430 -7.52 -24.22 -18.43
N ILE A 431 -7.99 -25.42 -18.77
CA ILE A 431 -9.16 -25.60 -19.64
C ILE A 431 -10.43 -25.09 -18.95
N TRP A 432 -10.67 -25.42 -17.68
CA TRP A 432 -11.79 -24.85 -16.94
C TRP A 432 -11.69 -23.32 -16.82
N PHE A 433 -10.53 -22.78 -16.45
CA PHE A 433 -10.29 -21.35 -16.23
C PHE A 433 -10.53 -20.53 -17.50
N ASN A 434 -10.04 -20.99 -18.64
CA ASN A 434 -10.21 -20.30 -19.93
C ASN A 434 -11.68 -20.28 -20.40
N HIS A 435 -12.50 -21.19 -19.89
CA HIS A 435 -13.90 -21.31 -20.25
C HIS A 435 -14.86 -20.82 -19.14
N TYR A 436 -14.35 -20.38 -17.99
CA TYR A 436 -15.15 -19.90 -16.86
C TYR A 436 -16.10 -18.76 -17.25
N GLY A 437 -17.38 -18.94 -16.91
CA GLY A 437 -18.48 -18.02 -17.25
C GLY A 437 -19.12 -18.25 -18.62
N GLN A 438 -18.65 -19.21 -19.42
CA GLN A 438 -19.30 -19.58 -20.68
C GLN A 438 -20.57 -20.41 -20.45
N THR A 439 -21.56 -20.26 -21.34
CA THR A 439 -22.82 -21.03 -21.30
C THR A 439 -23.28 -21.43 -22.71
N ILE A 440 -23.92 -22.61 -22.87
CA ILE A 440 -24.59 -23.00 -24.12
C ILE A 440 -26.04 -22.49 -24.06
N GLY A 441 -26.41 -21.59 -24.98
CA GLY A 441 -27.79 -21.12 -25.13
C GLY A 441 -28.75 -22.21 -25.60
N PRO A 442 -30.06 -22.12 -25.30
CA PRO A 442 -31.02 -23.17 -25.66
C PRO A 442 -31.12 -23.33 -27.18
N THR A 443 -30.92 -24.57 -27.64
CA THR A 443 -31.14 -25.01 -29.02
C THR A 443 -32.62 -24.83 -29.39
N SER A 444 -32.89 -23.89 -30.31
CA SER A 444 -34.19 -23.84 -30.99
C SER A 444 -34.27 -24.99 -31.99
N THR A 445 -35.34 -25.79 -31.87
CA THR A 445 -35.67 -26.86 -32.81
C THR A 445 -36.01 -26.24 -34.18
N PRO A 446 -35.47 -26.74 -35.30
CA PRO A 446 -35.70 -26.11 -36.60
C PRO A 446 -37.10 -26.46 -37.13
N THR A 447 -38.00 -25.48 -37.16
CA THR A 447 -39.22 -25.56 -37.96
C THR A 447 -38.88 -25.21 -39.41
N ILE A 448 -39.03 -26.19 -40.29
CA ILE A 448 -38.85 -26.06 -41.74
C ILE A 448 -39.91 -25.09 -42.30
N SER A 449 -39.50 -24.08 -43.07
CA SER A 449 -40.39 -23.32 -43.95
C SER A 449 -39.68 -22.93 -45.26
N PRO A 450 -40.37 -22.95 -46.42
CA PRO A 450 -39.73 -23.15 -47.71
C PRO A 450 -39.25 -21.86 -48.42
N THR A 451 -38.39 -22.12 -49.41
CA THR A 451 -37.72 -21.29 -50.43
C THR A 451 -38.49 -20.05 -50.95
N PRO A 452 -37.80 -18.93 -51.26
CA PRO A 452 -38.42 -17.72 -51.83
C PRO A 452 -38.65 -17.80 -53.35
N GLY A 453 -39.82 -17.33 -53.79
CA GLY A 453 -40.12 -16.97 -55.18
C GLY A 453 -40.03 -15.44 -55.41
N PRO A 454 -39.84 -14.97 -56.66
CA PRO A 454 -39.27 -13.64 -56.93
C PRO A 454 -40.30 -12.52 -57.18
N SER A 455 -39.85 -11.28 -56.90
CA SER A 455 -40.11 -10.00 -57.58
C SER A 455 -41.55 -9.47 -57.76
N ALA A 456 -41.80 -8.25 -57.23
CA ALA A 456 -42.36 -7.12 -57.99
C ALA A 456 -42.37 -5.81 -57.18
N THR A 457 -41.95 -4.72 -57.83
CA THR A 457 -42.06 -3.30 -57.45
C THR A 457 -43.27 -2.66 -58.20
N PRO A 458 -43.57 -1.36 -58.11
CA PRO A 458 -44.03 -0.46 -57.02
C PRO A 458 -45.50 0.01 -57.24
N THR A 459 -46.07 0.92 -56.41
CA THR A 459 -46.78 2.17 -56.82
C THR A 459 -47.22 3.02 -55.59
N ARG A 460 -47.19 4.36 -55.77
CA ARG A 460 -47.41 5.51 -54.85
C ARG A 460 -48.90 5.73 -54.47
N THR A 461 -49.26 6.47 -53.40
CA THR A 461 -49.61 7.95 -53.32
C THR A 461 -50.46 8.19 -52.02
N PRO A 462 -50.80 9.40 -51.48
CA PRO A 462 -50.10 10.67 -51.12
C PRO A 462 -50.21 11.11 -49.62
N THR A 463 -49.47 12.17 -49.26
CA THR A 463 -49.45 13.06 -48.03
C THR A 463 -50.72 13.97 -47.95
N PRO A 464 -51.13 14.73 -46.87
CA PRO A 464 -50.38 15.42 -45.77
C PRO A 464 -51.14 15.52 -44.38
N PRO A 465 -50.84 16.41 -43.37
CA PRO A 465 -49.78 17.42 -43.20
C PRO A 465 -49.00 17.38 -41.85
N ALA A 466 -48.07 18.34 -41.74
CA ALA A 466 -46.97 18.47 -40.80
C ALA A 466 -47.32 18.84 -39.35
N VAL A 467 -46.51 18.33 -38.41
CA VAL A 467 -46.17 18.99 -37.14
C VAL A 467 -44.66 18.85 -36.92
N THR A 468 -44.04 19.98 -36.59
CA THR A 468 -42.62 20.25 -36.36
C THR A 468 -41.94 19.29 -35.37
N PRO A 469 -40.75 18.73 -35.68
CA PRO A 469 -39.87 18.16 -34.66
C PRO A 469 -38.70 19.10 -34.34
N THR A 470 -38.56 19.36 -33.05
CA THR A 470 -37.42 19.96 -32.37
C THR A 470 -36.14 19.17 -32.67
N ARG A 471 -35.04 19.90 -32.92
CA ARG A 471 -33.69 19.36 -33.18
C ARG A 471 -33.25 18.33 -32.12
N THR A 472 -32.92 17.12 -32.58
CA THR A 472 -32.09 16.16 -31.86
C THR A 472 -30.61 16.56 -32.01
N PRO A 473 -29.80 16.61 -30.94
CA PRO A 473 -28.36 16.82 -31.06
C PRO A 473 -27.66 15.59 -31.63
N THR A 474 -26.77 15.81 -32.59
CA THR A 474 -25.82 14.83 -33.14
C THR A 474 -24.96 14.20 -32.03
N PRO A 475 -24.66 12.89 -32.06
CA PRO A 475 -23.68 12.30 -31.16
C PRO A 475 -22.30 12.95 -31.38
N GLY A 476 -21.72 13.49 -30.32
CA GLY A 476 -20.35 14.00 -30.31
C GLY A 476 -19.33 12.87 -30.54
N PRO A 477 -18.09 13.21 -30.95
CA PRO A 477 -17.05 12.23 -31.24
C PRO A 477 -16.76 11.40 -29.99
N GLN A 478 -16.78 10.07 -30.14
CA GLN A 478 -16.37 9.15 -29.09
C GLN A 478 -14.92 9.46 -28.69
N SER A 479 -14.69 9.73 -27.40
CA SER A 479 -13.35 9.77 -26.83
C SER A 479 -12.67 8.43 -27.07
N PRO A 480 -11.39 8.43 -27.51
CA PRO A 480 -10.65 7.19 -27.69
C PRO A 480 -10.48 6.49 -26.34
N THR A 481 -10.70 5.18 -26.36
CA THR A 481 -10.40 4.25 -25.27
C THR A 481 -8.94 4.44 -24.82
N PRO A 482 -8.61 4.47 -23.51
CA PRO A 482 -7.23 4.62 -23.07
C PRO A 482 -6.45 3.36 -23.46
N THR A 483 -5.59 3.48 -24.47
CA THR A 483 -4.66 2.43 -24.88
C THR A 483 -3.61 2.20 -23.78
N SER A 484 -3.16 0.95 -23.68
CA SER A 484 -1.93 0.56 -22.99
C SER A 484 -0.76 1.46 -23.44
N VAL A 485 0.23 1.67 -22.57
CA VAL A 485 1.52 2.26 -23.00
C VAL A 485 2.01 1.40 -24.19
N PRO A 486 2.28 2.00 -25.36
CA PRO A 486 2.77 1.24 -26.51
C PRO A 486 4.05 0.48 -26.13
N PRO A 487 4.20 -0.79 -26.55
CA PRO A 487 5.45 -1.52 -26.37
C PRO A 487 6.63 -0.70 -26.91
N GLY A 488 7.63 -0.42 -26.06
CA GLY A 488 8.84 0.32 -26.42
C GLY A 488 8.86 1.82 -26.09
N GLN A 489 7.83 2.37 -25.44
CA GLN A 489 7.90 3.75 -24.94
C GLN A 489 8.74 3.84 -23.66
N VAL A 490 9.82 4.63 -23.70
CA VAL A 490 10.63 4.98 -22.52
C VAL A 490 9.97 6.15 -21.79
N VAL A 491 9.62 5.95 -20.52
CA VAL A 491 8.94 6.96 -19.70
C VAL A 491 9.94 7.91 -19.04
N PRO A 492 9.77 9.24 -19.17
CA PRO A 492 10.58 10.19 -18.42
C PRO A 492 10.17 10.23 -16.95
N VAL A 493 11.14 10.18 -16.04
CA VAL A 493 10.93 10.24 -14.58
C VAL A 493 11.80 11.36 -14.01
N LEU A 494 11.24 12.12 -13.08
CA LEU A 494 11.89 13.31 -12.52
C LEU A 494 12.55 12.99 -11.17
N PRO A 495 13.85 13.29 -11.00
CA PRO A 495 14.48 13.32 -9.67
C PRO A 495 14.03 14.58 -8.93
N THR A 496 14.14 14.56 -7.61
CA THR A 496 13.85 15.73 -6.76
C THR A 496 15.02 16.18 -5.92
N VAL A 497 16.02 15.32 -5.76
CA VAL A 497 17.26 15.59 -5.04
C VAL A 497 18.41 14.94 -5.83
N GLU A 498 19.60 15.49 -5.70
CA GLU A 498 20.85 14.85 -6.11
C GLU A 498 21.87 14.96 -4.98
N THR A 499 22.78 13.98 -4.87
CA THR A 499 23.85 14.04 -3.89
C THR A 499 24.91 15.06 -4.31
N GLY A 500 25.74 15.48 -3.35
CA GLY A 500 27.03 16.06 -3.68
C GLY A 500 27.85 15.14 -4.62
N PRO A 501 28.73 15.71 -5.46
CA PRO A 501 29.62 14.93 -6.31
C PRO A 501 30.56 14.05 -5.49
N ALA A 502 31.01 12.94 -6.07
CA ALA A 502 32.08 12.13 -5.50
C ALA A 502 33.38 12.94 -5.32
N HIS A 503 34.27 12.42 -4.46
CA HIS A 503 35.51 13.12 -4.11
C HIS A 503 36.57 13.02 -5.21
N ASN A 504 36.54 11.96 -6.02
CA ASN A 504 37.44 11.78 -7.15
C ASN A 504 36.78 12.17 -8.47
N SER A 505 37.58 12.73 -9.39
CA SER A 505 37.09 13.17 -10.69
C SER A 505 36.79 12.01 -11.65
N GLY A 506 35.83 12.23 -12.53
CA GLY A 506 35.37 11.26 -13.51
C GLY A 506 34.18 10.47 -12.99
N ASP A 507 33.98 9.33 -13.64
CA ASP A 507 32.98 8.35 -13.26
C ASP A 507 33.52 7.50 -12.10
N THR A 508 33.21 7.92 -10.87
CA THR A 508 33.74 7.28 -9.67
C THR A 508 32.71 7.00 -8.58
N ALA A 509 31.64 7.79 -8.43
CA ALA A 509 30.44 7.25 -7.78
C ALA A 509 29.97 6.03 -8.58
N ASP A 510 29.47 5.00 -7.91
CA ASP A 510 29.11 3.75 -8.59
C ASP A 510 27.78 3.19 -8.11
N ASP A 511 27.74 2.74 -6.86
CA ASP A 511 26.59 2.05 -6.31
C ASP A 511 26.09 2.70 -5.03
N SER A 512 24.88 2.31 -4.65
CA SER A 512 24.20 2.88 -3.50
C SER A 512 23.40 1.84 -2.73
N ALA A 513 23.21 2.10 -1.44
CA ALA A 513 22.34 1.34 -0.56
C ALA A 513 21.55 2.31 0.34
N ILE A 514 20.26 2.04 0.53
CA ILE A 514 19.37 2.89 1.32
C ILE A 514 19.26 2.37 2.75
N TRP A 515 19.81 3.11 3.71
CA TRP A 515 19.65 2.80 5.14
C TRP A 515 18.48 3.55 5.76
N ILE A 516 17.53 2.79 6.32
CA ILE A 516 16.34 3.33 6.97
C ILE A 516 16.58 3.50 8.47
N HIS A 517 16.51 4.75 8.92
CA HIS A 517 16.72 5.06 10.32
C HIS A 517 15.63 4.38 11.20
N PRO A 518 15.98 3.77 12.35
CA PRO A 518 15.08 2.92 13.12
C PRO A 518 13.83 3.65 13.66
N THR A 519 13.98 4.90 14.10
CA THR A 519 12.91 5.64 14.78
C THR A 519 12.45 6.94 14.09
N ASN A 520 13.29 7.60 13.30
CA ASN A 520 12.96 8.83 12.59
C ASN A 520 13.29 8.70 11.10
N LEU A 521 12.27 8.44 10.27
CA LEU A 521 12.43 8.10 8.85
C LEU A 521 13.07 9.22 8.01
N GLY A 522 12.91 10.49 8.41
CA GLY A 522 13.56 11.62 7.75
C GLY A 522 15.07 11.70 8.01
N LEU A 523 15.59 10.94 8.97
CA LEU A 523 17.02 10.82 9.24
C LEU A 523 17.67 9.62 8.54
N SER A 524 16.95 8.91 7.66
CA SER A 524 17.52 7.86 6.81
C SER A 524 18.63 8.42 5.93
N THR A 525 19.47 7.55 5.38
CA THR A 525 20.65 7.97 4.60
C THR A 525 20.81 7.12 3.35
N VAL A 526 21.40 7.72 2.32
CA VAL A 526 21.96 6.98 1.18
C VAL A 526 23.43 6.73 1.49
N ILE A 527 23.87 5.49 1.34
CA ILE A 527 25.26 5.06 1.47
C ILE A 527 25.74 4.70 0.06
N GLY A 528 26.91 5.15 -0.36
CA GLY A 528 27.47 4.78 -1.66
C GLY A 528 28.98 4.66 -1.59
N ASP A 529 29.59 4.27 -2.70
CA ASP A 529 31.03 4.14 -2.84
C ASP A 529 31.61 5.13 -3.88
N ASP A 530 32.91 5.38 -3.73
CA ASP A 530 33.76 6.02 -4.72
C ASP A 530 34.75 4.93 -5.22
N LYS A 531 34.63 4.49 -6.47
CA LYS A 531 35.49 3.46 -7.12
C LYS A 531 36.99 3.74 -6.97
N ASN A 532 37.35 5.01 -6.93
CA ASN A 532 38.73 5.48 -6.76
C ASN A 532 38.99 6.04 -5.36
N GLY A 533 38.09 5.76 -4.42
CA GLY A 533 38.13 6.25 -3.06
C GLY A 533 37.35 5.39 -2.07
N GLY A 534 36.73 6.08 -1.13
CA GLY A 534 36.12 5.49 0.05
C GLY A 534 34.61 5.33 -0.01
N MET A 535 34.02 5.08 1.15
CA MET A 535 32.57 5.08 1.34
C MET A 535 32.07 6.50 1.58
N MET A 536 30.89 6.82 1.05
CA MET A 536 30.19 8.08 1.24
C MET A 536 28.82 7.84 1.89
N VAL A 537 28.39 8.76 2.74
CA VAL A 537 27.06 8.73 3.37
C VAL A 537 26.43 10.10 3.21
N TRP A 538 25.22 10.14 2.66
CA TRP A 538 24.45 11.38 2.45
C TRP A 538 23.12 11.35 3.20
N ASN A 539 22.69 12.54 3.62
CA ASN A 539 21.31 12.79 4.00
C ASN A 539 20.38 12.65 2.78
N LEU A 540 19.08 12.52 3.05
CA LEU A 540 18.02 12.50 2.02
C LEU A 540 17.89 13.80 1.22
N ASP A 541 18.51 14.90 1.67
CA ASP A 541 18.61 16.17 0.93
C ASP A 541 19.87 16.27 0.06
N GLY A 542 20.67 15.19 -0.01
CA GLY A 542 21.89 15.11 -0.82
C GLY A 542 23.16 15.61 -0.14
N THR A 543 23.06 16.18 1.07
CA THR A 543 24.23 16.68 1.80
C THR A 543 25.07 15.54 2.40
N GLU A 544 26.39 15.61 2.24
CA GLU A 544 27.31 14.59 2.76
C GLU A 544 27.44 14.65 4.29
N LEU A 545 27.29 13.49 4.94
CA LEU A 545 27.47 13.28 6.37
C LEU A 545 28.85 12.71 6.72
N GLN A 546 29.41 11.91 5.82
CA GLN A 546 30.65 11.19 6.03
C GLN A 546 31.27 10.79 4.70
N TYR A 547 32.59 10.97 4.63
CA TYR A 547 33.46 10.28 3.70
C TYR A 547 34.52 9.53 4.52
N LEU A 548 34.74 8.24 4.24
CA LEU A 548 35.68 7.42 5.00
C LEU A 548 36.46 6.46 4.10
N ASP A 549 37.67 6.11 4.55
CA ASP A 549 38.58 5.21 3.83
C ASP A 549 38.97 5.69 2.40
N PRO A 550 39.44 6.94 2.25
CA PRO A 550 39.62 7.60 0.94
C PRO A 550 40.70 6.99 0.03
N THR A 551 41.45 6.01 0.54
CA THR A 551 42.52 5.33 -0.21
C THR A 551 42.10 3.93 -0.70
N LYS A 552 40.87 3.52 -0.41
CA LYS A 552 40.35 2.24 -0.90
C LYS A 552 39.98 2.34 -2.38
N ARG A 553 39.81 1.19 -3.01
CA ARG A 553 39.10 1.06 -4.29
C ARG A 553 37.90 0.17 -4.04
N LEU A 554 36.79 0.83 -3.78
CA LEU A 554 35.52 0.17 -3.51
C LEU A 554 34.77 -0.03 -4.82
N ASN A 555 33.69 -0.81 -4.78
CA ASN A 555 32.79 -1.01 -5.91
C ASN A 555 31.39 -1.18 -5.28
N ASN A 556 30.55 -2.09 -5.74
CA ASN A 556 29.18 -2.22 -5.21
C ASN A 556 29.03 -2.42 -3.69
N VAL A 557 27.99 -1.78 -3.13
CA VAL A 557 27.63 -1.75 -1.72
C VAL A 557 26.21 -2.26 -1.50
N ASP A 558 26.02 -3.12 -0.50
CA ASP A 558 24.69 -3.54 -0.06
C ASP A 558 24.64 -3.65 1.47
N LEU A 559 23.45 -3.69 2.05
CA LEU A 559 23.22 -3.79 3.48
C LEU A 559 22.17 -4.84 3.83
N ARG A 560 22.28 -5.35 5.06
CA ARG A 560 21.20 -6.10 5.70
C ARG A 560 21.03 -5.70 7.16
N TYR A 561 19.78 -5.67 7.59
CA TYR A 561 19.40 -5.36 8.97
C TYR A 561 19.58 -6.57 9.88
N ASN A 562 19.57 -6.33 11.19
CA ASN A 562 19.51 -7.34 12.25
C ASN A 562 20.64 -8.39 12.23
N PHE A 563 21.78 -8.08 11.64
CA PHE A 563 22.94 -8.96 11.66
C PHE A 563 23.43 -9.14 13.11
N PRO A 564 23.52 -10.38 13.63
CA PRO A 564 24.01 -10.64 14.98
C PRO A 564 25.48 -10.21 15.11
N LEU A 565 25.74 -9.21 15.95
CA LEU A 565 27.08 -8.73 16.23
C LEU A 565 27.09 -8.12 17.63
N VAL A 566 27.75 -8.79 18.57
CA VAL A 566 27.85 -8.30 19.94
C VAL A 566 29.00 -7.31 20.03
N GLY A 567 28.72 -6.11 20.53
CA GLY A 567 29.73 -5.08 20.68
C GLY A 567 29.17 -3.76 21.19
N GLN A 568 29.88 -2.68 20.88
CA GLN A 568 29.44 -1.32 21.17
C GLN A 568 29.69 -0.42 19.97
N TYR A 569 28.81 0.56 19.75
CA TYR A 569 29.05 1.64 18.82
C TYR A 569 30.11 2.60 19.37
N THR A 570 30.71 3.41 18.49
CA THR A 570 31.49 4.57 18.91
C THR A 570 30.61 5.47 19.78
N GLY A 571 31.08 5.80 20.98
CA GLY A 571 30.29 6.47 22.02
C GLY A 571 29.80 5.55 23.15
N GLY A 572 30.05 4.24 23.05
CA GLY A 572 29.89 3.27 24.15
C GLY A 572 28.52 2.62 24.27
N THR A 573 27.58 2.92 23.36
CA THR A 573 26.25 2.27 23.36
C THR A 573 26.39 0.79 22.94
N PRO A 574 25.99 -0.18 23.78
CA PRO A 574 26.06 -1.59 23.43
C PRO A 574 25.02 -1.99 22.38
N HIS A 575 25.36 -3.01 21.59
CA HIS A 575 24.46 -3.62 20.62
C HIS A 575 24.67 -5.14 20.59
N SER A 576 23.60 -5.88 20.31
CA SER A 576 23.64 -7.33 20.03
C SER A 576 23.37 -7.65 18.56
N SER A 577 22.82 -6.69 17.81
CA SER A 577 22.67 -6.74 16.37
C SER A 577 22.85 -5.36 15.75
N VAL A 578 23.19 -5.33 14.47
CA VAL A 578 23.49 -4.10 13.72
C VAL A 578 22.86 -4.15 12.33
N THR A 579 22.78 -2.99 11.66
CA THR A 579 22.75 -2.99 10.19
C THR A 579 24.19 -3.22 9.73
N LEU A 580 24.43 -4.32 9.02
CA LEU A 580 25.71 -4.64 8.42
C LEU A 580 25.71 -4.14 6.98
N VAL A 581 26.77 -3.43 6.59
CA VAL A 581 27.02 -2.94 5.23
C VAL A 581 28.25 -3.68 4.72
N GLY A 582 28.15 -4.27 3.52
CA GLY A 582 29.26 -4.94 2.85
C GLY A 582 29.56 -4.26 1.52
N VAL A 583 30.84 -4.17 1.17
CA VAL A 583 31.31 -3.55 -0.08
C VAL A 583 32.52 -4.29 -0.64
N GLY A 584 32.56 -4.46 -1.96
CA GLY A 584 33.72 -5.02 -2.65
C GLY A 584 34.95 -4.12 -2.46
N TYR A 585 36.11 -4.70 -2.13
CA TYR A 585 37.36 -3.94 -1.94
C TYR A 585 38.43 -4.47 -2.90
N GLU A 586 38.47 -3.89 -4.09
CA GLU A 586 39.17 -4.41 -5.29
C GLU A 586 40.67 -4.61 -5.06
N ASN A 587 41.37 -3.55 -4.64
CA ASN A 587 42.83 -3.54 -4.51
C ASN A 587 43.34 -4.32 -3.29
N ALA A 588 42.44 -4.72 -2.38
CA ALA A 588 42.77 -5.63 -1.28
C ALA A 588 42.34 -7.08 -1.55
N GLY A 589 41.63 -7.36 -2.65
CA GLY A 589 41.08 -8.69 -2.93
C GLY A 589 40.19 -9.19 -1.80
N SER A 590 39.31 -8.34 -1.28
CA SER A 590 38.50 -8.63 -0.08
C SER A 590 37.12 -8.01 -0.16
N ILE A 591 36.24 -8.37 0.78
CA ILE A 591 34.99 -7.66 1.07
C ILE A 591 35.23 -6.87 2.35
N ALA A 592 35.02 -5.56 2.34
CA ALA A 592 35.06 -4.73 3.53
C ALA A 592 33.67 -4.63 4.16
N PHE A 593 33.60 -4.61 5.49
CA PHE A 593 32.35 -4.52 6.23
C PHE A 593 32.34 -3.36 7.22
N TYR A 594 31.16 -2.75 7.34
CA TYR A 594 30.86 -1.67 8.27
C TYR A 594 29.56 -1.95 8.99
N LYS A 595 29.38 -1.34 10.17
CA LYS A 595 28.08 -1.22 10.82
C LYS A 595 27.60 0.22 10.79
N VAL A 596 26.30 0.43 10.69
CA VAL A 596 25.71 1.77 10.79
C VAL A 596 25.43 2.10 12.26
N ASN A 597 26.02 3.19 12.77
CA ASN A 597 25.68 3.72 14.09
C ASN A 597 24.35 4.49 13.99
N PRO A 598 23.26 4.04 14.64
CA PRO A 598 21.94 4.63 14.45
C PRO A 598 21.81 6.04 15.04
N THR A 599 22.70 6.43 15.96
CA THR A 599 22.69 7.76 16.59
C THR A 599 23.41 8.78 15.72
N THR A 600 24.61 8.44 15.23
CA THR A 600 25.42 9.36 14.42
C THR A 600 25.13 9.25 12.93
N ARG A 601 24.50 8.14 12.52
CA ARG A 601 24.19 7.75 11.13
C ARG A 601 25.44 7.52 10.28
N ARG A 602 26.56 7.25 10.95
CA ARG A 602 27.87 7.04 10.34
C ARG A 602 28.26 5.57 10.32
N LEU A 603 29.09 5.21 9.34
CA LEU A 603 29.70 3.90 9.20
C LEU A 603 30.89 3.74 10.15
N GLU A 604 30.94 2.57 10.79
CA GLU A 604 32.03 2.12 11.65
C GLU A 604 32.60 0.79 11.11
N PRO A 605 33.91 0.69 10.82
CA PRO A 605 34.49 -0.54 10.26
C PRO A 605 34.37 -1.74 11.23
N VAL A 606 34.03 -2.91 10.69
CA VAL A 606 33.93 -4.18 11.46
C VAL A 606 34.80 -5.30 10.87
N GLY A 607 35.70 -4.98 9.96
CA GLY A 607 36.71 -5.89 9.41
C GLY A 607 36.47 -6.24 7.94
N ASN A 608 37.35 -7.10 7.41
CA ASN A 608 37.32 -7.55 6.02
C ASN A 608 37.34 -9.07 5.94
N ILE A 609 36.76 -9.62 4.88
CA ILE A 609 36.90 -11.03 4.50
C ILE A 609 37.75 -11.12 3.23
N THR A 610 38.94 -11.69 3.34
CA THR A 610 39.84 -11.88 2.19
C THR A 610 39.30 -12.94 1.24
N LEU A 611 39.37 -12.64 -0.06
CA LEU A 611 38.94 -13.53 -1.14
C LEU A 611 40.15 -14.23 -1.75
N SER A 612 39.92 -15.43 -2.29
CA SER A 612 40.97 -16.22 -2.92
C SER A 612 41.14 -15.93 -4.42
N ALA A 613 40.14 -15.31 -5.06
CA ALA A 613 40.07 -15.12 -6.50
C ALA A 613 40.58 -13.74 -6.99
N GLY A 614 41.37 -13.03 -6.18
CA GLY A 614 41.92 -11.72 -6.54
C GLY A 614 40.92 -10.58 -6.40
N SER A 615 41.05 -9.55 -7.24
CA SER A 615 40.25 -8.31 -7.16
C SER A 615 38.79 -8.55 -7.52
N PRO A 616 37.85 -8.46 -6.55
CA PRO A 616 36.43 -8.55 -6.85
C PRO A 616 35.95 -7.35 -7.66
N TYR A 617 34.72 -7.44 -8.17
CA TYR A 617 34.05 -6.38 -8.89
C TYR A 617 32.71 -6.07 -8.21
N GLY A 618 31.58 -6.61 -8.68
CA GLY A 618 30.28 -6.37 -8.06
C GLY A 618 29.89 -7.29 -6.91
N GLY A 619 28.83 -6.94 -6.20
CA GLY A 619 28.39 -7.71 -5.03
C GLY A 619 27.10 -7.22 -4.36
N CYS A 620 26.45 -8.14 -3.65
CA CYS A 620 25.17 -7.91 -2.96
C CYS A 620 25.01 -8.88 -1.77
N MET A 621 24.28 -8.47 -0.75
CA MET A 621 24.02 -9.26 0.46
C MET A 621 22.78 -10.13 0.30
N TYR A 622 22.67 -11.17 1.12
CA TYR A 622 21.51 -12.07 1.22
C TYR A 622 21.28 -12.47 2.68
N HIS A 623 20.02 -12.46 3.11
CA HIS A 623 19.62 -13.07 4.37
C HIS A 623 18.68 -14.25 4.10
N SER A 624 19.15 -15.46 4.42
CA SER A 624 18.42 -16.69 4.14
C SER A 624 17.19 -16.82 5.05
N PRO A 625 15.96 -16.89 4.51
CA PRO A 625 14.77 -17.15 5.30
C PRO A 625 14.68 -18.62 5.73
N VAL A 626 15.54 -19.49 5.20
CA VAL A 626 15.58 -20.92 5.53
C VAL A 626 16.48 -21.18 6.73
N SER A 627 17.67 -20.58 6.76
CA SER A 627 18.70 -20.84 7.76
C SER A 627 18.89 -19.70 8.77
N GLY A 628 18.37 -18.50 8.49
CA GLY A 628 18.65 -17.29 9.27
C GLY A 628 20.09 -16.78 9.14
N LYS A 629 20.86 -17.31 8.18
CA LYS A 629 22.26 -16.94 7.96
C LYS A 629 22.37 -15.79 6.96
N TYR A 630 23.44 -15.04 7.10
CA TYR A 630 23.79 -13.93 6.22
C TYR A 630 24.89 -14.34 5.25
N TYR A 631 24.76 -13.87 4.01
CA TYR A 631 25.70 -14.13 2.95
C TYR A 631 26.02 -12.85 2.20
N TYR A 632 27.18 -12.86 1.55
CA TYR A 632 27.57 -11.87 0.56
C TYR A 632 27.88 -12.60 -0.74
N PHE A 633 27.17 -12.26 -1.81
CA PHE A 633 27.48 -12.68 -3.18
C PHE A 633 28.46 -11.66 -3.75
N ILE A 634 29.61 -12.12 -4.22
CA ILE A 634 30.66 -11.30 -4.81
C ILE A 634 31.00 -11.85 -6.19
N ASN A 635 31.28 -11.00 -7.17
CA ASN A 635 31.53 -11.40 -8.55
C ASN A 635 32.76 -10.71 -9.17
N TRP A 636 33.11 -11.10 -10.40
CA TRP A 636 34.33 -10.69 -11.08
C TRP A 636 34.09 -10.42 -12.57
N LYS A 637 35.00 -9.66 -13.18
CA LYS A 637 35.02 -9.41 -14.64
C LYS A 637 35.20 -10.66 -15.49
N SER A 638 35.61 -11.78 -14.90
CA SER A 638 35.69 -13.07 -15.60
C SER A 638 34.34 -13.79 -15.71
N GLY A 639 33.31 -13.34 -14.99
CA GLY A 639 32.03 -14.05 -14.82
C GLY A 639 32.00 -15.01 -13.63
N LEU A 640 33.10 -15.15 -12.89
CA LEU A 640 33.08 -15.88 -11.62
C LEU A 640 32.17 -15.13 -10.65
N TRP A 641 31.44 -15.89 -9.83
CA TRP A 641 30.80 -15.38 -8.63
C TRP A 641 30.88 -16.40 -7.49
N GLN A 642 30.96 -15.89 -6.26
CA GLN A 642 31.09 -16.65 -5.03
C GLN A 642 30.05 -16.20 -4.01
N GLN A 643 29.51 -17.16 -3.27
CA GLN A 643 28.67 -16.90 -2.10
C GLN A 643 29.50 -17.13 -0.84
N ILE A 644 29.63 -16.09 -0.03
CA ILE A 644 30.40 -16.10 1.22
C ILE A 644 29.42 -16.06 2.39
N GLU A 645 29.45 -17.06 3.28
CA GLU A 645 28.72 -16.98 4.56
C GLU A 645 29.43 -16.00 5.49
N VAL A 646 28.69 -15.01 6.01
CA VAL A 646 29.20 -13.95 6.89
C VAL A 646 28.71 -14.19 8.32
N ARG A 647 29.62 -14.10 9.30
CA ARG A 647 29.37 -14.42 10.72
C ARG A 647 30.11 -13.45 11.64
N ASP A 648 29.58 -13.29 12.85
CA ASP A 648 30.32 -12.65 13.96
C ASP A 648 31.59 -13.48 14.27
N ASN A 649 32.72 -12.80 14.43
CA ASN A 649 33.98 -13.43 14.83
C ASN A 649 34.13 -13.59 16.35
N GLY A 650 33.16 -13.12 17.14
CA GLY A 650 33.14 -13.19 18.61
C GLY A 650 33.97 -12.11 19.30
N SER A 651 34.53 -11.16 18.54
CA SER A 651 35.41 -10.08 19.02
C SER A 651 34.97 -8.70 18.50
N GLY A 652 33.70 -8.56 18.11
CA GLY A 652 33.13 -7.30 17.62
C GLY A 652 33.43 -7.01 16.15
N GLY A 653 33.86 -8.02 15.37
CA GLY A 653 34.05 -7.93 13.93
C GLY A 653 33.45 -9.10 13.18
N VAL A 654 33.66 -9.15 11.87
CA VAL A 654 33.12 -10.21 11.00
C VAL A 654 34.19 -11.22 10.57
N THR A 655 33.74 -12.42 10.22
CA THR A 655 34.51 -13.46 9.54
C THR A 655 33.60 -14.20 8.56
N GLY A 656 34.17 -14.96 7.62
CA GLY A 656 33.35 -15.73 6.69
C GLY A 656 34.10 -16.79 5.93
N SER A 657 33.33 -17.57 5.17
CA SER A 657 33.83 -18.67 4.35
C SER A 657 33.02 -18.79 3.07
N MET A 658 33.69 -19.05 1.95
CA MET A 658 33.03 -19.39 0.70
C MET A 658 32.24 -20.71 0.86
N VAL A 659 30.97 -20.68 0.49
CA VAL A 659 30.05 -21.83 0.55
C VAL A 659 29.58 -22.28 -0.83
N ARG A 660 29.70 -21.41 -1.84
CA ARG A 660 29.32 -21.70 -3.22
C ARG A 660 30.15 -20.86 -4.19
N SER A 661 30.41 -21.38 -5.38
CA SER A 661 31.21 -20.73 -6.42
C SER A 661 30.84 -21.26 -7.78
N HIS A 662 30.48 -20.37 -8.71
CA HIS A 662 30.06 -20.71 -10.07
C HIS A 662 30.46 -19.62 -11.06
N ASP A 663 30.25 -19.90 -12.35
CA ASP A 663 30.59 -19.01 -13.45
C ASP A 663 29.30 -18.64 -14.21
N ALA A 664 29.10 -17.35 -14.47
CA ALA A 664 27.97 -16.81 -15.22
C ALA A 664 28.24 -16.75 -16.74
N GLY A 665 29.45 -17.02 -17.20
CA GLY A 665 29.84 -17.11 -18.61
C GLY A 665 30.63 -15.91 -19.12
N GLY A 666 30.31 -14.71 -18.64
CA GLY A 666 30.94 -13.45 -19.03
C GLY A 666 30.96 -12.44 -17.89
N GLN A 667 31.57 -11.28 -18.12
CA GLN A 667 31.71 -10.22 -17.11
C GLN A 667 30.38 -9.89 -16.43
N THR A 668 30.40 -9.82 -15.10
CA THR A 668 29.24 -9.54 -14.26
C THR A 668 29.56 -8.51 -13.21
N GLU A 669 28.58 -7.67 -12.86
CA GLU A 669 28.67 -6.66 -11.82
C GLU A 669 27.38 -6.58 -11.00
N GLY A 670 26.35 -5.94 -11.55
CA GLY A 670 25.10 -5.68 -10.84
C GLY A 670 24.43 -6.96 -10.34
N CYS A 671 24.06 -6.98 -9.06
CA CYS A 671 23.35 -8.12 -8.48
C CYS A 671 22.41 -7.72 -7.35
N VAL A 672 21.39 -8.54 -7.12
CA VAL A 672 20.49 -8.42 -5.98
C VAL A 672 20.00 -9.78 -5.56
N THR A 673 19.74 -9.95 -4.26
CA THR A 673 19.10 -11.16 -3.75
C THR A 673 17.70 -10.87 -3.23
N ASP A 674 16.81 -11.83 -3.46
CA ASP A 674 15.46 -11.85 -2.94
C ASP A 674 15.40 -12.70 -1.66
N ASP A 675 15.45 -12.02 -0.51
CA ASP A 675 15.44 -12.62 0.82
C ASP A 675 14.14 -13.39 1.14
N ILE A 676 13.07 -13.22 0.35
CA ILE A 676 11.78 -13.92 0.55
C ILE A 676 11.68 -15.11 -0.40
N HIS A 677 11.97 -14.90 -1.68
CA HIS A 677 11.84 -15.92 -2.72
C HIS A 677 13.08 -16.80 -2.88
N LYS A 678 14.17 -16.48 -2.18
CA LYS A 678 15.44 -17.22 -2.22
C LYS A 678 16.03 -17.24 -3.62
N LEU A 679 16.06 -16.07 -4.27
CA LEU A 679 16.56 -15.91 -5.64
C LEU A 679 17.76 -14.98 -5.65
N TYR A 680 18.75 -15.30 -6.48
CA TYR A 680 19.92 -14.47 -6.76
C TYR A 680 19.85 -14.00 -8.20
N TYR A 681 19.75 -12.69 -8.42
CA TYR A 681 19.78 -12.06 -9.73
C TYR A 681 21.17 -11.48 -9.97
N ILE A 682 21.72 -11.71 -11.16
CA ILE A 682 23.04 -11.21 -11.57
C ILE A 682 22.99 -10.74 -13.03
N GLY A 683 23.55 -9.57 -13.29
CA GLY A 683 23.77 -9.02 -14.62
C GLY A 683 25.05 -9.58 -15.22
N GLU A 684 24.93 -10.25 -16.37
CA GLU A 684 26.06 -10.50 -17.28
C GLU A 684 26.03 -9.37 -18.31
N GLU A 685 26.95 -8.41 -18.19
CA GLU A 685 26.89 -7.07 -18.80
C GLU A 685 26.50 -7.12 -20.29
N ALA A 686 27.19 -7.97 -21.04
CA ALA A 686 27.01 -8.09 -22.48
C ALA A 686 25.85 -9.02 -22.89
N ALA A 687 25.26 -9.81 -21.98
CA ALA A 687 24.35 -10.91 -22.33
C ALA A 687 22.93 -10.77 -21.76
N GLY A 688 22.76 -10.19 -20.57
CA GLY A 688 21.45 -10.06 -19.93
C GLY A 688 21.45 -10.31 -18.43
N VAL A 689 20.24 -10.51 -17.89
CA VAL A 689 20.03 -10.82 -16.46
C VAL A 689 19.73 -12.30 -16.29
N TRP A 690 20.44 -12.94 -15.37
CA TRP A 690 20.21 -14.32 -14.95
C TRP A 690 19.65 -14.36 -13.54
N ARG A 691 18.80 -15.35 -13.26
CA ARG A 691 18.42 -15.70 -11.89
C ARG A 691 18.79 -17.15 -11.53
N TYR A 692 19.33 -17.32 -10.33
CA TYR A 692 19.67 -18.58 -9.68
C TYR A 692 18.87 -18.72 -8.37
N GLY A 693 18.86 -19.92 -7.78
CA GLY A 693 18.51 -20.06 -6.36
C GLY A 693 19.59 -19.46 -5.47
N ALA A 694 19.20 -18.77 -4.38
CA ALA A 694 20.12 -18.06 -3.49
C ALA A 694 20.61 -18.91 -2.30
N GLU A 695 20.02 -20.07 -2.03
CA GLU A 695 20.50 -20.92 -0.93
C GLU A 695 21.85 -21.54 -1.30
N PRO A 696 22.76 -21.74 -0.34
CA PRO A 696 24.07 -22.32 -0.61
C PRO A 696 24.01 -23.77 -1.13
N GLY A 697 22.91 -24.47 -0.86
CA GLY A 697 22.65 -25.82 -1.38
C GLY A 697 22.00 -25.87 -2.76
N ASP A 698 21.61 -24.72 -3.33
CA ASP A 698 20.98 -24.68 -4.66
C ASP A 698 22.02 -25.00 -5.75
N GLY A 699 21.59 -25.71 -6.80
CA GLY A 699 22.45 -26.07 -7.94
C GLY A 699 22.78 -24.90 -8.88
N THR A 700 23.42 -25.18 -10.02
CA THR A 700 23.83 -24.16 -11.00
C THR A 700 22.77 -23.80 -12.03
N ALA A 701 21.58 -24.40 -11.95
CA ALA A 701 20.51 -24.11 -12.88
C ALA A 701 20.11 -22.64 -12.80
N ARG A 702 20.02 -21.99 -13.96
CA ARG A 702 19.69 -20.57 -14.09
C ARG A 702 18.58 -20.35 -15.11
N VAL A 703 17.86 -19.24 -14.94
CA VAL A 703 16.82 -18.78 -15.87
C VAL A 703 17.22 -17.39 -16.36
N GLN A 704 17.15 -17.17 -17.68
CA GLN A 704 17.32 -15.83 -18.24
C GLN A 704 16.05 -15.02 -17.95
N VAL A 705 16.21 -13.87 -17.29
CA VAL A 705 15.13 -12.92 -17.03
C VAL A 705 14.88 -12.07 -18.27
N ASP A 706 15.95 -11.47 -18.80
CA ASP A 706 15.95 -10.79 -20.09
C ASP A 706 17.39 -10.80 -20.67
N ARG A 707 17.53 -10.37 -21.91
CA ARG A 707 18.79 -10.34 -22.67
C ARG A 707 19.10 -8.97 -23.24
N THR A 708 20.36 -8.76 -23.55
CA THR A 708 20.81 -7.61 -24.33
C THR A 708 20.50 -7.79 -25.82
N GLY A 709 20.30 -6.68 -26.53
CA GLY A 709 20.17 -6.68 -27.98
C GLY A 709 18.85 -7.27 -28.49
N SER A 710 18.88 -7.86 -29.69
CA SER A 710 17.66 -8.24 -30.41
C SER A 710 16.81 -9.25 -29.65
N GLY A 711 15.56 -8.89 -29.38
CA GLY A 711 14.59 -9.76 -28.72
C GLY A 711 14.67 -9.75 -27.19
N GLY A 712 15.38 -8.78 -26.60
CA GLY A 712 15.27 -8.41 -25.19
C GLY A 712 15.07 -6.90 -25.01
N HIS A 713 14.97 -6.46 -23.76
CA HIS A 713 14.73 -5.06 -23.40
C HIS A 713 15.92 -4.44 -22.69
N LEU A 714 17.14 -4.87 -22.99
CA LEU A 714 18.36 -4.33 -22.41
C LEU A 714 19.33 -3.92 -23.52
N THR A 715 19.99 -2.79 -23.34
CA THR A 715 21.16 -2.38 -24.12
C THR A 715 22.37 -2.54 -23.23
N ALA A 716 23.32 -3.38 -23.65
CA ALA A 716 24.55 -3.60 -22.91
C ALA A 716 25.26 -2.25 -22.65
N ASP A 717 25.74 -2.00 -21.43
CA ASP A 717 25.93 -3.00 -20.37
C ASP A 717 24.75 -3.12 -19.38
N VAL A 718 24.55 -4.33 -18.84
CA VAL A 718 23.61 -4.62 -17.74
C VAL A 718 24.31 -4.37 -16.42
N GLU A 719 23.90 -3.30 -15.74
CA GLU A 719 24.54 -2.84 -14.52
C GLU A 719 23.64 -3.07 -13.29
N GLY A 720 23.52 -2.08 -12.41
CA GLY A 720 22.81 -2.13 -11.14
C GLY A 720 21.44 -2.80 -11.25
N ILE A 721 21.16 -3.65 -10.27
CA ILE A 721 19.91 -4.40 -10.15
C ILE A 721 19.40 -4.21 -8.72
N SER A 722 18.12 -3.83 -8.56
CA SER A 722 17.51 -3.76 -7.23
C SER A 722 16.05 -4.23 -7.25
N LEU A 723 15.52 -4.51 -6.06
CA LEU A 723 14.19 -5.08 -5.84
C LEU A 723 13.30 -4.12 -5.05
N TYR A 724 12.18 -3.72 -5.67
CA TYR A 724 11.07 -3.10 -4.97
C TYR A 724 10.18 -4.18 -4.37
N TYR A 725 9.92 -4.11 -3.06
CA TYR A 725 9.09 -5.09 -2.35
C TYR A 725 7.67 -4.59 -2.12
N LYS A 726 6.72 -5.51 -2.19
CA LYS A 726 5.35 -5.32 -1.72
C LYS A 726 5.01 -6.34 -0.62
N SER A 727 4.06 -6.00 0.23
CA SER A 727 3.60 -6.82 1.36
C SER A 727 2.92 -8.13 0.93
N ASP A 728 2.39 -8.19 -0.30
CA ASP A 728 1.79 -9.39 -0.89
C ASP A 728 2.82 -10.43 -1.37
N GLY A 729 4.12 -10.15 -1.19
CA GLY A 729 5.20 -10.99 -1.66
C GLY A 729 5.56 -10.75 -3.13
N ASN A 730 4.86 -9.89 -3.88
CA ASN A 730 5.26 -9.47 -5.23
C ASN A 730 6.14 -8.20 -5.18
N GLY A 731 6.30 -7.53 -6.31
CA GLY A 731 7.09 -6.29 -6.41
C GLY A 731 7.68 -6.10 -7.79
N TYR A 732 8.82 -5.42 -7.86
CA TYR A 732 9.51 -5.13 -9.12
C TYR A 732 11.00 -5.43 -9.04
N LEU A 733 11.55 -5.94 -10.14
CA LEU A 733 12.99 -5.98 -10.41
C LEU A 733 13.31 -4.80 -11.33
N ILE A 734 14.27 -3.97 -10.94
CA ILE A 734 14.70 -2.80 -11.71
C ILE A 734 16.14 -3.02 -12.12
N VAL A 735 16.42 -2.83 -13.41
CA VAL A 735 17.71 -3.14 -14.02
C VAL A 735 18.20 -1.92 -14.78
N SER A 736 19.42 -1.45 -14.51
CA SER A 736 20.07 -0.44 -15.34
C SER A 736 20.46 -1.03 -16.69
N SER A 737 20.00 -0.38 -17.76
CA SER A 737 20.38 -0.65 -19.15
C SER A 737 21.31 0.50 -19.57
N GLN A 738 22.58 0.36 -19.22
CA GLN A 738 23.53 1.46 -19.20
C GLN A 738 23.80 2.01 -20.61
N GLY A 739 23.94 1.15 -21.62
CA GLY A 739 24.33 1.57 -22.98
C GLY A 739 23.32 2.44 -23.72
N ASN A 740 22.11 2.59 -23.20
CA ASN A 740 21.14 3.57 -23.70
C ASN A 740 20.60 4.49 -22.59
N SER A 741 21.21 4.52 -21.39
CA SER A 741 20.78 5.32 -20.24
C SER A 741 19.28 5.16 -19.95
N THR A 742 18.82 3.92 -19.84
CA THR A 742 17.43 3.60 -19.44
C THR A 742 17.42 2.55 -18.34
N PHE A 743 16.25 2.35 -17.74
CA PHE A 743 16.03 1.37 -16.69
C PHE A 743 14.85 0.49 -17.07
N SER A 744 15.06 -0.82 -17.10
CA SER A 744 14.03 -1.81 -17.39
C SER A 744 13.40 -2.32 -16.10
N VAL A 745 12.07 -2.40 -16.08
CA VAL A 745 11.29 -2.85 -14.92
C VAL A 745 10.60 -4.16 -15.26
N TYR A 746 10.73 -5.14 -14.36
CA TYR A 746 10.09 -6.45 -14.47
C TYR A 746 9.30 -6.76 -13.21
N GLU A 747 8.35 -7.69 -13.30
CA GLU A 747 7.68 -8.22 -12.11
C GLU A 747 8.68 -9.00 -11.22
N ARG A 748 8.62 -8.78 -9.91
CA ARG A 748 9.24 -9.65 -8.91
C ARG A 748 8.30 -10.83 -8.63
N ARG A 749 8.76 -12.05 -8.87
CA ARG A 749 7.95 -13.28 -8.78
C ARG A 749 8.72 -14.41 -8.07
N PRO A 750 8.03 -15.37 -7.41
CA PRO A 750 8.67 -16.51 -6.76
C PRO A 750 9.33 -17.49 -7.76
N ALA A 751 10.22 -18.34 -7.24
CA ALA A 751 10.80 -19.44 -8.00
C ALA A 751 9.71 -20.40 -8.54
N GLY A 752 9.87 -20.91 -9.77
CA GLY A 752 8.93 -21.86 -10.38
C GLY A 752 7.68 -21.24 -11.04
N SER A 753 7.49 -19.92 -10.95
CA SER A 753 6.49 -19.17 -11.74
C SER A 753 6.99 -18.88 -13.16
N THR A 754 6.10 -18.38 -14.04
CA THR A 754 6.46 -17.86 -15.37
C THR A 754 7.60 -16.82 -15.27
N PRO A 755 8.39 -16.60 -16.35
CA PRO A 755 9.48 -15.63 -16.34
C PRO A 755 9.06 -14.24 -15.83
N ASN A 756 9.98 -13.52 -15.18
CA ASN A 756 9.75 -12.15 -14.71
C ASN A 756 9.26 -11.27 -15.87
N THR A 757 7.98 -10.93 -15.89
CA THR A 757 7.35 -10.20 -17.00
C THR A 757 7.90 -8.79 -17.11
N PHE A 758 8.34 -8.37 -18.29
CA PHE A 758 8.72 -6.98 -18.55
C PHE A 758 7.50 -6.06 -18.46
N LEU A 759 7.63 -4.97 -17.69
CA LEU A 759 6.56 -4.01 -17.42
C LEU A 759 6.76 -2.67 -18.14
N GLY A 760 7.99 -2.33 -18.50
CA GLY A 760 8.31 -1.12 -19.24
C GLY A 760 9.70 -0.59 -18.93
N GLN A 761 10.03 0.53 -19.57
CA GLN A 761 11.30 1.22 -19.40
C GLN A 761 11.08 2.68 -19.02
N PHE A 762 12.02 3.22 -18.25
CA PHE A 762 12.06 4.64 -17.95
C PHE A 762 13.47 5.22 -18.10
N ARG A 763 13.55 6.55 -18.12
CA ARG A 763 14.79 7.32 -18.03
C ARG A 763 14.60 8.44 -17.01
N VAL A 764 15.62 8.69 -16.21
CA VAL A 764 15.64 9.84 -15.32
C VAL A 764 16.08 11.07 -16.12
N VAL A 765 15.20 12.06 -16.21
CA VAL A 765 15.42 13.29 -17.00
C VAL A 765 15.64 14.49 -16.08
N ALA A 766 16.21 15.57 -16.63
CA ALA A 766 16.50 16.77 -15.88
C ALA A 766 15.25 17.38 -15.24
N ASN A 767 15.41 17.94 -14.05
CA ASN A 767 14.37 18.66 -13.31
C ASN A 767 14.96 19.90 -12.61
N GLY A 768 14.72 21.08 -13.18
CA GLY A 768 15.28 22.33 -12.66
C GLY A 768 16.80 22.36 -12.78
N SER A 769 17.50 22.47 -11.65
CA SER A 769 18.97 22.44 -11.59
C SER A 769 19.57 21.04 -11.60
N ILE A 770 18.76 20.01 -11.35
CA ILE A 770 19.20 18.61 -11.36
C ILE A 770 19.17 18.13 -12.81
N ASP A 771 20.28 17.60 -13.30
CA ASP A 771 20.39 17.10 -14.66
C ASP A 771 19.87 15.66 -14.81
N ALA A 772 19.86 15.19 -16.07
CA ALA A 772 19.40 13.85 -16.42
C ALA A 772 20.52 12.84 -16.14
N THR A 773 20.16 11.59 -15.83
CA THR A 773 21.19 10.56 -15.65
C THR A 773 21.68 10.03 -16.98
N SER A 774 22.97 9.67 -17.00
CA SER A 774 23.59 8.94 -18.10
C SER A 774 24.59 7.92 -17.59
N GLY A 775 24.74 6.81 -18.33
CA GLY A 775 25.76 5.80 -18.01
C GLY A 775 25.59 5.19 -16.61
N THR A 776 24.37 5.07 -16.10
CA THR A 776 24.14 4.59 -14.73
C THR A 776 24.68 3.18 -14.51
N ASP A 777 25.67 3.05 -13.64
CA ASP A 777 26.11 1.80 -13.01
C ASP A 777 25.08 1.32 -11.97
N GLY A 778 25.23 1.68 -10.69
CA GLY A 778 24.43 1.19 -9.58
C GLY A 778 23.10 1.91 -9.34
N LEU A 779 22.20 1.21 -8.66
CA LEU A 779 20.89 1.71 -8.24
C LEU A 779 20.36 0.94 -7.04
N ASP A 780 19.61 1.62 -6.17
CA ASP A 780 18.88 0.96 -5.10
C ASP A 780 17.47 1.54 -4.93
N VAL A 781 16.54 0.71 -4.45
CA VAL A 781 15.15 1.08 -4.29
C VAL A 781 14.59 0.59 -2.96
N THR A 782 13.82 1.45 -2.30
CA THR A 782 12.97 1.04 -1.20
C THR A 782 11.53 1.45 -1.46
N ASN A 783 10.61 0.57 -1.06
CA ASN A 783 9.18 0.87 -1.02
C ASN A 783 8.77 1.63 0.26
N PHE A 784 9.65 1.64 1.26
CA PHE A 784 9.31 2.14 2.60
C PHE A 784 9.42 3.67 2.67
N PRO A 785 8.49 4.38 3.32
CA PRO A 785 8.51 5.84 3.39
C PRO A 785 9.76 6.37 4.10
N LEU A 786 10.41 7.39 3.53
CA LEU A 786 11.58 8.07 4.11
C LEU A 786 11.27 9.54 4.39
N GLY A 787 10.32 9.77 5.30
CA GLY A 787 9.85 11.10 5.64
C GLY A 787 9.03 11.77 4.53
N SER A 788 8.91 13.10 4.58
CA SER A 788 8.06 13.87 3.66
C SER A 788 8.64 14.01 2.25
N ALA A 789 9.97 13.91 2.09
CA ALA A 789 10.63 14.00 0.79
C ALA A 789 10.35 12.77 -0.10
N PHE A 790 10.27 11.59 0.53
CA PHE A 790 10.07 10.31 -0.16
C PHE A 790 8.96 9.50 0.50
N PRO A 791 7.69 9.98 0.43
CA PRO A 791 6.58 9.42 1.20
C PRO A 791 6.14 8.04 0.70
N GLN A 792 6.51 7.65 -0.53
CA GLN A 792 6.17 6.36 -1.13
C GLN A 792 7.38 5.47 -1.39
N GLY A 793 8.52 5.80 -0.78
CA GLY A 793 9.80 5.19 -1.07
C GLY A 793 10.65 6.01 -2.02
N LEU A 794 11.85 5.51 -2.26
CA LEU A 794 12.94 6.19 -2.94
C LEU A 794 13.60 5.20 -3.90
N LEU A 795 13.86 5.67 -5.13
CA LEU A 795 14.81 5.09 -6.05
C LEU A 795 16.05 6.01 -6.09
N VAL A 796 17.23 5.45 -5.86
CA VAL A 796 18.52 6.12 -6.02
C VAL A 796 19.18 5.54 -7.27
N VAL A 797 19.73 6.40 -8.12
CA VAL A 797 20.43 5.99 -9.35
C VAL A 797 21.73 6.76 -9.51
N HIS A 798 22.80 6.07 -9.89
CA HIS A 798 24.07 6.70 -10.26
C HIS A 798 23.94 7.52 -11.56
N ASP A 799 24.72 8.59 -11.68
CA ASP A 799 24.88 9.40 -12.89
C ASP A 799 26.36 9.64 -13.20
N ALA A 800 26.86 8.99 -14.25
CA ALA A 800 28.26 9.03 -14.68
C ALA A 800 28.70 10.42 -15.16
N SER A 801 27.77 11.28 -15.60
CA SER A 801 28.07 12.59 -16.17
C SER A 801 27.25 13.71 -15.53
N ASN A 802 27.57 14.01 -14.27
CA ASN A 802 26.96 15.10 -13.51
C ASN A 802 27.33 16.49 -14.06
N THR A 803 26.37 17.18 -14.65
CA THR A 803 26.54 18.47 -15.32
C THR A 803 26.99 19.56 -14.35
N GLY A 804 28.12 20.19 -14.65
CA GLY A 804 28.67 21.27 -13.83
C GLY A 804 29.59 20.80 -12.70
N ALA A 805 29.82 19.49 -12.58
CA ALA A 805 30.83 18.89 -11.72
C ALA A 805 31.89 18.15 -12.55
N SER A 806 33.06 17.91 -11.95
CA SER A 806 34.11 17.07 -12.53
C SER A 806 34.01 15.60 -12.14
N ALA A 807 33.00 15.22 -11.35
CA ALA A 807 32.84 13.90 -10.72
C ALA A 807 31.37 13.47 -10.78
N SER A 808 31.12 12.17 -10.91
CA SER A 808 29.78 11.58 -10.90
C SER A 808 29.08 11.72 -9.53
N ASN A 809 27.76 11.53 -9.51
CA ASN A 809 26.95 11.58 -8.30
C ASN A 809 25.73 10.65 -8.38
N HIS A 810 24.79 10.77 -7.44
CA HIS A 810 23.53 10.03 -7.46
C HIS A 810 22.32 10.96 -7.53
N LYS A 811 21.29 10.55 -8.27
CA LYS A 811 19.98 11.22 -8.30
C LYS A 811 18.97 10.43 -7.46
N LEU A 812 18.18 11.16 -6.68
CA LEU A 812 17.15 10.63 -5.80
C LEU A 812 15.78 10.91 -6.42
N VAL A 813 15.11 9.83 -6.79
CA VAL A 813 13.82 9.81 -7.47
C VAL A 813 12.75 9.33 -6.49
N PRO A 814 11.75 10.15 -6.16
CA PRO A 814 10.62 9.68 -5.40
C PRO A 814 9.90 8.56 -6.14
N TRP A 815 9.65 7.43 -5.47
CA TRP A 815 9.08 6.23 -6.10
C TRP A 815 7.77 6.53 -6.85
N GLN A 816 6.95 7.42 -6.31
CA GLN A 816 5.69 7.82 -6.94
C GLN A 816 5.84 8.42 -8.35
N ASN A 817 6.99 9.04 -8.65
CA ASN A 817 7.25 9.60 -9.98
C ASN A 817 7.44 8.48 -11.01
N LEU A 818 8.15 7.41 -10.62
CA LEU A 818 8.32 6.21 -11.44
C LEU A 818 7.01 5.41 -11.54
N ALA A 819 6.37 5.14 -10.40
CA ALA A 819 5.16 4.33 -10.34
C ALA A 819 4.02 4.92 -11.17
N THR A 820 3.84 6.25 -11.14
CA THR A 820 2.84 6.94 -11.97
C THR A 820 3.15 6.77 -13.45
N GLY A 821 4.41 6.96 -13.84
CA GLY A 821 4.84 6.92 -15.22
C GLY A 821 4.65 5.54 -15.87
N LEU A 822 5.01 4.47 -15.17
CA LEU A 822 4.89 3.09 -15.64
C LEU A 822 3.61 2.37 -15.17
N ARG A 823 2.70 3.09 -14.48
CA ARG A 823 1.46 2.53 -13.91
C ARG A 823 1.71 1.33 -12.98
N LEU A 824 2.79 1.40 -12.20
CA LEU A 824 3.13 0.39 -11.21
C LEU A 824 2.26 0.57 -9.96
N SER A 825 1.81 -0.53 -9.35
CA SER A 825 1.20 -0.48 -8.02
C SER A 825 2.25 -0.15 -6.96
N THR A 826 1.96 0.79 -6.07
CA THR A 826 2.80 1.17 -4.93
C THR A 826 2.33 0.46 -3.66
N ASP A 827 3.27 0.01 -2.83
CA ASP A 827 3.00 -0.51 -1.49
C ASP A 827 4.06 -0.01 -0.50
N THR A 828 3.66 0.81 0.46
CA THR A 828 4.57 1.41 1.45
C THR A 828 4.62 0.65 2.78
N SER A 829 3.89 -0.46 2.90
CA SER A 829 3.69 -1.16 4.17
C SER A 829 4.75 -2.21 4.49
N TRP A 830 5.51 -2.65 3.48
CA TRP A 830 6.58 -3.62 3.69
C TRP A 830 7.83 -2.94 4.25
N ASP A 831 8.23 -3.32 5.47
CA ASP A 831 9.39 -2.77 6.18
C ASP A 831 10.60 -3.73 6.06
N PRO A 832 11.67 -3.38 5.33
CA PRO A 832 12.84 -4.26 5.17
C PRO A 832 13.54 -4.57 6.48
N ARG A 833 13.36 -3.75 7.52
CA ARG A 833 13.99 -3.95 8.83
C ARG A 833 13.36 -5.09 9.62
N GLN A 834 12.24 -5.66 9.16
CA GLN A 834 11.62 -6.83 9.77
C GLN A 834 12.26 -8.13 9.30
N ILE A 835 13.05 -8.11 8.21
CA ILE A 835 13.82 -9.28 7.79
C ILE A 835 14.87 -9.59 8.88
N GLY A 836 14.86 -10.83 9.39
CA GLY A 836 15.81 -11.28 10.41
C GLY A 836 15.48 -10.86 11.84
N ARG A 837 14.24 -10.46 12.14
CA ARG A 837 13.71 -10.24 13.50
C ARG A 837 12.99 -11.43 14.09
#